data_AF-A0A9W3GDF0-F1
#
_entry.id   AF-A0A9W3GDF0-F1
#
_cell.length_a   1.000
_cell.length_b   1.000
_cell.length_c   1.000
_cell.angle_alpha   90.00
_cell.angle_beta   90.00
_cell.angle_gamma   90.00
#
_symmetry.space_group_name_H-M   'P 1'
#
loop_
_entity.id
_entity.type
_entity.pdbx_description
1 polymer ?
#
loop_
_entity_poly.entity_id
_entity_poly.type
_entity_poly.pdbx_seq_one_letter_code
_entity_poly.pdbx_strand_id
1 'polypeptide(L)'
;MGVTVQSQGPGGKVVTCAHRYEKRQHVNTKQESRDIFGRCYVLSQNLRIEDDMDGGDWCFCDGRLRGHEKFGSCQQGVAATFTKDFHYIVFGAPGTYNWKGIVRVEQKNNTFFDMNIFEDGPYEVGGETDHDESLVPVPANSYLGFSLDSGKGIISKDELTFVSGAPRANHSGAVVLLKRDLKSAHLLPEHIFDGEGLASSFGYDVAVVDLNRDGWQDIVIGAPQYFDRSGEVGGAVYVYINQQGRWNNVKPVRLNGTKDSMFGVAVKNIGDINQDGYPDIAVGAPYDGKGKVFIYHGSANGINTKPTQILEGKSPFFGYSIAGNMDLDRNSYPDVAVGSLSDSVAIFRSRPVINIQQTITVTPNRIDLRQKTFCGAPSGICLKVKACFEYTAKPTGYNPSITIVGTLEAEKERRKSGLSSRVQFRNQGSEPKYTQELTLNRQKQKACVEETLWLQENIRDKLRPIPVTASVEIQEPSTRRRVNSLPEVLPILNSNEPKSVHTDVHFLKEGCGEDNICNSNLKLEYKFCTREGNQDKFSYLPIQKGIPELVLKDQKDIALEITVTNSPSNPRDPTRDGDDAHEAKLIATFPDTLTYSAYRELRAFPEKQLSCVANQNGSQADCELGNPFKRNSSVTFYLILSTTEVTFDTTDLDINLKLETTSNQDNLASITATAKVVIELLLSVSGVAKPSQVYFGGTVVGEQAMKSEDEVGSLIEYEFRVINLGKPLKNLGTATLNIQWPKEISNGKWLLYLVKVESKGLEKIACQPQSEINPLNLKKSHNSRKKREIAERQTDDGRKFSLFAERKYQTLNCSVNVNCVNIKCPLRGLDSKASVVLRSRLWNSTFLEEYSKMNYLDILVRASIDVTAATENIKLPNAGTQVTPAHLSTFYQ
;
A
#
# COMPACT_ATOMS: atom_id res chain seq x y z
N MET A 1 -48.55 24.12 -22.23
CA MET A 1 -47.83 24.60 -23.44
C MET A 1 -46.35 24.66 -23.10
N GLY A 2 -45.45 24.42 -24.06
CA GLY A 2 -44.00 24.39 -23.82
C GLY A 2 -43.44 23.03 -23.36
N VAL A 3 -44.20 21.93 -23.52
CA VAL A 3 -43.66 20.58 -23.19
C VAL A 3 -42.53 20.18 -24.12
N THR A 4 -42.65 20.60 -25.38
CA THR A 4 -41.63 20.46 -26.41
C THR A 4 -41.46 21.81 -27.05
N VAL A 5 -40.21 22.20 -27.27
CA VAL A 5 -39.83 23.37 -28.05
C VAL A 5 -38.70 22.95 -28.98
N GLN A 6 -38.85 23.21 -30.27
CA GLN A 6 -37.81 22.96 -31.26
C GLN A 6 -37.68 24.17 -32.19
N SER A 7 -36.47 24.40 -32.69
CA SER A 7 -36.14 25.52 -33.58
C SER A 7 -35.42 25.00 -34.82
N GLN A 8 -35.69 25.62 -35.96
CA GLN A 8 -34.93 25.40 -37.19
C GLN A 8 -33.56 26.11 -37.19
N GLY A 9 -33.23 26.85 -36.12
CA GLY A 9 -32.01 27.63 -36.00
C GLY A 9 -32.18 29.08 -36.48
N PRO A 10 -31.06 29.83 -36.64
CA PRO A 10 -31.09 31.24 -37.03
C PRO A 10 -31.86 31.46 -38.34
N GLY A 11 -32.84 32.37 -38.33
CA GLY A 11 -33.66 32.68 -39.52
C GLY A 11 -34.87 31.77 -39.73
N GLY A 12 -35.00 30.68 -38.97
CA GLY A 12 -36.05 29.68 -39.14
C GLY A 12 -37.25 29.84 -38.20
N LYS A 13 -38.18 28.87 -38.26
CA LYS A 13 -39.38 28.81 -37.42
C LYS A 13 -39.13 28.05 -36.11
N VAL A 14 -40.00 28.30 -35.13
CA VAL A 14 -40.00 27.65 -33.82
C VAL A 14 -41.33 26.93 -33.63
N VAL A 15 -41.30 25.66 -33.20
CA VAL A 15 -42.50 24.92 -32.83
C VAL A 15 -42.54 24.71 -31.32
N THR A 16 -43.72 24.90 -30.72
CA THR A 16 -43.98 24.62 -29.30
C THR A 16 -45.32 23.93 -29.12
N CYS A 17 -45.39 22.95 -28.22
CA CYS A 17 -46.59 22.11 -28.08
C CYS A 17 -47.22 22.15 -26.69
N ALA A 18 -48.52 21.88 -26.66
CA ALA A 18 -49.36 21.73 -25.49
C ALA A 18 -50.05 20.36 -25.55
N HIS A 19 -49.30 19.29 -25.31
CA HIS A 19 -49.80 17.90 -25.37
C HIS A 19 -51.01 17.57 -24.48
N ARG A 20 -51.28 18.37 -23.43
CA ARG A 20 -52.47 18.24 -22.56
C ARG A 20 -53.57 19.24 -22.90
N TYR A 21 -53.51 19.87 -24.07
CA TYR A 21 -54.61 20.71 -24.53
C TYR A 21 -55.89 19.89 -24.60
N GLU A 22 -56.90 20.33 -23.87
CA GLU A 22 -58.18 19.67 -23.72
C GLU A 22 -59.26 20.45 -24.48
N LYS A 23 -60.05 19.73 -25.29
CA LYS A 23 -61.26 20.27 -25.92
C LYS A 23 -62.48 19.71 -25.19
N ARG A 24 -63.27 20.60 -24.60
CA ARG A 24 -64.53 20.26 -23.92
C ARG A 24 -65.71 20.50 -24.85
N GLN A 25 -66.60 19.53 -24.94
CA GLN A 25 -67.87 19.66 -25.66
C GLN A 25 -69.04 19.45 -24.71
N HIS A 26 -70.17 20.11 -24.99
CA HIS A 26 -71.41 20.01 -24.20
C HIS A 26 -71.20 20.28 -22.70
N VAL A 27 -70.42 21.32 -22.38
CA VAL A 27 -70.05 21.71 -21.01
C VAL A 27 -71.29 21.89 -20.13
N ASN A 28 -71.24 21.36 -18.90
CA ASN A 28 -72.33 21.39 -17.92
C ASN A 28 -73.60 20.61 -18.32
N THR A 29 -73.48 19.65 -19.26
CA THR A 29 -74.57 18.73 -19.62
C THR A 29 -74.20 17.29 -19.28
N LYS A 30 -75.18 16.37 -19.27
CA LYS A 30 -74.93 14.92 -19.10
C LYS A 30 -74.10 14.31 -20.24
N GLN A 31 -73.95 15.02 -21.35
CA GLN A 31 -73.18 14.63 -22.54
C GLN A 31 -71.80 15.30 -22.57
N GLU A 32 -71.38 15.94 -21.46
CA GLU A 32 -70.06 16.56 -21.37
C GLU A 32 -68.98 15.52 -21.67
N SER A 33 -68.07 15.90 -22.58
CA SER A 33 -66.96 15.06 -23.01
C SER A 33 -65.70 15.90 -23.07
N ARG A 34 -64.59 15.26 -22.74
CA ARG A 34 -63.28 15.87 -22.54
C ARG A 34 -62.24 15.06 -23.30
N ASP A 35 -61.77 15.60 -24.41
CA ASP A 35 -60.73 14.97 -25.21
C ASP A 35 -59.42 15.72 -25.04
N ILE A 36 -58.35 14.99 -24.80
CA ILE A 36 -57.00 15.52 -24.64
C ILE A 36 -56.26 15.31 -25.96
N PHE A 37 -56.62 16.12 -26.96
CA PHE A 37 -56.04 16.01 -28.29
C PHE A 37 -54.56 16.42 -28.32
N GLY A 38 -54.18 17.43 -27.53
CA GLY A 38 -52.91 18.12 -27.74
C GLY A 38 -52.98 19.12 -28.91
N ARG A 39 -52.13 20.14 -28.87
CA ARG A 39 -52.07 21.19 -29.91
C ARG A 39 -50.66 21.77 -29.96
N CYS A 40 -50.18 22.08 -31.16
CA CYS A 40 -48.90 22.76 -31.36
C CYS A 40 -49.07 24.15 -31.96
N TYR A 41 -48.05 24.98 -31.79
CA TYR A 41 -47.94 26.32 -32.33
C TYR A 41 -46.63 26.43 -33.09
N VAL A 42 -46.70 26.92 -34.31
CA VAL A 42 -45.51 27.31 -35.08
C VAL A 42 -45.41 28.83 -35.07
N LEU A 43 -44.22 29.36 -34.84
CA LEU A 43 -43.93 30.78 -34.72
C LEU A 43 -42.78 31.15 -35.64
N SER A 44 -42.79 32.40 -36.13
CA SER A 44 -41.65 33.00 -36.84
C SER A 44 -40.40 33.09 -35.93
N GLN A 45 -39.26 33.44 -36.54
CA GLN A 45 -37.99 33.72 -35.85
C GLN A 45 -38.12 34.78 -34.72
N ASN A 46 -39.10 35.69 -34.82
CA ASN A 46 -39.36 36.73 -33.84
C ASN A 46 -40.34 36.27 -32.73
N LEU A 47 -40.70 34.98 -32.72
CA LEU A 47 -41.69 34.39 -31.83
C LEU A 47 -43.09 35.01 -31.98
N ARG A 48 -43.43 35.42 -33.20
CA ARG A 48 -44.72 36.02 -33.57
C ARG A 48 -45.43 35.18 -34.62
N ILE A 49 -46.75 35.35 -34.73
CA ILE A 49 -47.55 34.83 -35.83
C ILE A 49 -47.52 35.89 -36.93
N GLU A 50 -46.78 35.61 -38.00
CA GLU A 50 -46.59 36.55 -39.12
C GLU A 50 -47.25 36.05 -40.42
N ASP A 51 -47.32 34.73 -40.61
CA ASP A 51 -47.92 34.10 -41.80
C ASP A 51 -49.10 33.17 -41.44
N ASP A 52 -49.90 32.79 -42.44
CA ASP A 52 -51.03 31.82 -42.33
C ASP A 52 -50.62 30.40 -41.87
N MET A 53 -49.32 30.15 -41.78
CA MET A 53 -48.71 28.87 -41.39
C MET A 53 -48.16 28.90 -39.96
N ASP A 54 -48.07 30.10 -39.39
CA ASP A 54 -47.84 30.29 -37.96
C ASP A 54 -49.16 30.15 -37.19
N GLY A 55 -49.08 30.08 -35.87
CA GLY A 55 -50.25 29.96 -35.02
C GLY A 55 -50.56 28.52 -34.64
N GLY A 56 -51.77 28.31 -34.12
CA GLY A 56 -52.15 27.15 -33.30
C GLY A 56 -53.02 26.11 -33.98
N ASP A 57 -53.13 26.13 -35.31
CA ASP A 57 -54.03 25.24 -36.05
C ASP A 57 -53.47 23.81 -36.21
N TRP A 58 -52.28 23.56 -35.68
CA TRP A 58 -51.62 22.26 -35.66
C TRP A 58 -52.24 21.34 -34.60
N CYS A 59 -53.35 20.70 -34.97
CA CYS A 59 -54.16 19.86 -34.08
C CYS A 59 -54.86 18.74 -34.88
N PHE A 60 -54.08 17.84 -35.49
CA PHE A 60 -54.59 16.87 -36.47
C PHE A 60 -55.57 15.83 -35.88
N CYS A 61 -55.54 15.64 -34.56
CA CYS A 61 -56.45 14.75 -33.86
C CYS A 61 -57.86 15.33 -33.65
N ASP A 62 -58.02 16.65 -33.80
CA ASP A 62 -59.33 17.30 -33.71
C ASP A 62 -60.19 16.95 -34.93
N GLY A 63 -61.46 16.65 -34.72
CA GLY A 63 -62.38 16.21 -35.78
C GLY A 63 -62.30 14.71 -36.15
N ARG A 64 -61.38 13.94 -35.55
CA ARG A 64 -61.29 12.47 -35.75
C ARG A 64 -62.16 11.69 -34.76
N LEU A 65 -62.26 10.37 -34.97
CA LEU A 65 -62.98 9.46 -34.08
C LEU A 65 -62.46 9.58 -32.64
N ARG A 66 -63.39 9.85 -31.72
CA ARG A 66 -63.12 10.14 -30.31
C ARG A 66 -62.94 8.85 -29.50
N GLY A 67 -62.62 9.00 -28.22
CA GLY A 67 -62.34 7.88 -27.31
C GLY A 67 -60.86 7.53 -27.21
N HIS A 68 -60.47 6.85 -26.14
CA HIS A 68 -59.07 6.46 -25.90
C HIS A 68 -58.62 5.35 -26.84
N GLU A 69 -59.57 4.58 -27.37
CA GLU A 69 -59.39 3.54 -28.39
C GLU A 69 -59.10 4.10 -29.79
N LYS A 70 -59.29 5.41 -30.01
CA LYS A 70 -58.97 6.12 -31.25
C LYS A 70 -58.16 7.39 -30.95
N PHE A 71 -58.69 8.60 -31.20
CA PHE A 71 -57.92 9.85 -31.15
C PHE A 71 -58.29 10.78 -29.97
N GLY A 72 -59.28 10.43 -29.14
CA GLY A 72 -59.75 11.28 -28.02
C GLY A 72 -58.70 11.53 -26.93
N SER A 73 -57.67 10.70 -26.84
CA SER A 73 -56.52 10.88 -25.93
C SER A 73 -55.20 11.04 -26.69
N CYS A 74 -55.23 11.55 -27.91
CA CYS A 74 -54.09 11.60 -28.82
C CYS A 74 -52.79 12.19 -28.22
N GLN A 75 -52.90 13.25 -27.42
CA GLN A 75 -51.77 13.96 -26.83
C GLN A 75 -50.69 14.38 -27.86
N GLN A 76 -51.12 14.93 -29.00
CA GLN A 76 -50.22 15.46 -30.03
C GLN A 76 -49.22 16.45 -29.43
N GLY A 77 -47.96 16.26 -29.81
CA GLY A 77 -46.88 17.17 -29.42
C GLY A 77 -46.31 16.87 -28.04
N VAL A 78 -46.44 15.63 -27.54
CA VAL A 78 -45.52 15.11 -26.51
C VAL A 78 -44.08 15.19 -27.00
N ALA A 79 -43.88 14.86 -28.28
CA ALA A 79 -42.70 15.20 -29.05
C ALA A 79 -43.12 15.87 -30.36
N ALA A 80 -42.31 16.82 -30.80
CA ALA A 80 -42.40 17.47 -32.09
C ALA A 80 -40.98 17.85 -32.50
N THR A 81 -40.64 17.69 -33.78
CA THR A 81 -39.32 18.08 -34.30
C THR A 81 -39.40 18.52 -35.75
N PHE A 82 -38.45 19.34 -36.18
CA PHE A 82 -38.22 19.61 -37.59
C PHE A 82 -37.27 18.57 -38.16
N THR A 83 -37.46 18.22 -39.42
CA THR A 83 -36.47 17.39 -40.10
C THR A 83 -35.17 18.17 -40.31
N LYS A 84 -34.03 17.48 -40.34
CA LYS A 84 -32.72 18.14 -40.47
C LYS A 84 -32.52 18.87 -41.81
N ASP A 85 -33.30 18.51 -42.82
CA ASP A 85 -33.38 19.23 -44.11
C ASP A 85 -34.47 20.33 -44.11
N PHE A 86 -35.11 20.56 -42.97
CA PHE A 86 -36.16 21.57 -42.74
C PHE A 86 -37.38 21.43 -43.66
N HIS A 87 -37.58 20.25 -44.25
CA HIS A 87 -38.68 19.96 -45.18
C HIS A 87 -40.00 19.67 -44.45
N TYR A 88 -39.96 18.99 -43.31
CA TYR A 88 -41.16 18.57 -42.57
C TYR A 88 -41.16 18.98 -41.11
N ILE A 89 -42.38 19.06 -40.57
CA ILE A 89 -42.63 19.01 -39.13
C ILE A 89 -43.15 17.61 -38.78
N VAL A 90 -42.57 17.00 -37.77
CA VAL A 90 -42.92 15.66 -37.31
C VAL A 90 -43.58 15.77 -35.94
N PHE A 91 -44.73 15.15 -35.76
CA PHE A 91 -45.50 15.13 -34.53
C PHE A 91 -45.63 13.72 -33.98
N GLY A 92 -45.43 13.59 -32.68
CA GLY A 92 -45.67 12.37 -31.92
C GLY A 92 -46.98 12.47 -31.15
N ALA A 93 -47.79 11.43 -31.22
CA ALA A 93 -49.10 11.35 -30.57
C ALA A 93 -49.26 9.99 -29.85
N PRO A 94 -48.61 9.82 -28.69
CA PRO A 94 -48.50 8.52 -28.01
C PRO A 94 -49.81 7.98 -27.44
N GLY A 95 -50.85 8.80 -27.29
CA GLY A 95 -52.10 8.38 -26.67
C GLY A 95 -53.19 7.91 -27.66
N THR A 96 -52.85 7.78 -28.93
CA THR A 96 -53.74 7.22 -29.96
C THR A 96 -53.84 5.69 -29.86
N TYR A 97 -54.98 5.14 -30.27
CA TYR A 97 -55.23 3.69 -30.39
C TYR A 97 -54.90 2.89 -29.12
N ASN A 98 -55.59 3.17 -28.01
CA ASN A 98 -55.29 2.56 -26.70
C ASN A 98 -53.81 2.72 -26.33
N TRP A 99 -53.32 3.95 -26.51
CA TRP A 99 -51.94 4.32 -26.24
C TRP A 99 -50.89 3.48 -26.98
N LYS A 100 -51.21 2.91 -28.16
CA LYS A 100 -50.19 2.42 -29.10
C LYS A 100 -49.27 3.55 -29.50
N GLY A 101 -49.87 4.68 -29.88
CA GLY A 101 -49.18 5.87 -30.36
C GLY A 101 -48.95 5.86 -31.86
N ILE A 102 -48.78 7.05 -32.44
CA ILE A 102 -48.45 7.24 -33.87
C ILE A 102 -47.42 8.36 -34.05
N VAL A 103 -46.82 8.34 -35.23
CA VAL A 103 -45.99 9.43 -35.76
C VAL A 103 -46.67 9.97 -37.00
N ARG A 104 -46.70 11.29 -37.12
CA ARG A 104 -47.24 12.01 -38.26
C ARG A 104 -46.23 13.02 -38.78
N VAL A 105 -46.07 13.09 -40.09
CA VAL A 105 -45.16 13.98 -40.79
C VAL A 105 -45.99 14.90 -41.68
N GLU A 106 -45.93 16.20 -41.43
CA GLU A 106 -46.67 17.19 -42.20
C GLU A 106 -45.71 18.10 -42.98
N GLN A 107 -46.03 18.31 -44.26
CA GLN A 107 -45.38 19.29 -45.13
C GLN A 107 -46.20 20.57 -45.11
N LYS A 108 -45.66 21.64 -44.53
CA LYS A 108 -46.29 22.96 -44.54
C LYS A 108 -45.19 24.02 -44.41
N ASN A 109 -44.41 24.21 -45.47
CA ASN A 109 -43.38 25.24 -45.56
C ASN A 109 -43.63 26.13 -46.79
N ASN A 110 -43.76 27.44 -46.58
CA ASN A 110 -44.09 28.41 -47.65
C ASN A 110 -42.99 28.55 -48.72
N THR A 111 -41.73 28.32 -48.36
CA THR A 111 -40.60 28.43 -49.31
C THR A 111 -40.65 27.38 -50.43
N PHE A 112 -41.48 26.34 -50.29
CA PHE A 112 -41.65 25.29 -51.30
C PHE A 112 -42.73 25.61 -52.34
N PHE A 113 -43.71 26.47 -52.01
CA PHE A 113 -44.59 27.05 -53.02
C PHE A 113 -43.77 27.86 -54.05
N ASP A 114 -42.74 28.58 -53.57
CA ASP A 114 -41.79 29.31 -54.41
C ASP A 114 -40.89 28.37 -55.25
N MET A 115 -40.78 27.09 -54.89
CA MET A 115 -40.03 26.04 -55.60
C MET A 115 -40.92 25.04 -56.38
N ASN A 116 -42.21 25.31 -56.55
CA ASN A 116 -43.19 24.48 -57.26
C ASN A 116 -43.40 23.04 -56.72
N ILE A 117 -43.24 22.81 -55.41
CA ILE A 117 -43.56 21.51 -54.77
C ILE A 117 -44.86 21.67 -53.98
N PHE A 118 -45.97 21.18 -54.55
CA PHE A 118 -47.32 21.50 -54.08
C PHE A 118 -48.00 20.42 -53.21
N GLU A 119 -47.62 19.13 -53.33
CA GLU A 119 -48.23 18.03 -52.56
C GLU A 119 -47.19 16.93 -52.27
N ASP A 120 -46.67 16.87 -51.04
CA ASP A 120 -45.75 15.83 -50.54
C ASP A 120 -46.06 15.55 -49.06
N GLY A 121 -47.17 14.84 -48.82
CA GLY A 121 -47.68 14.48 -47.50
C GLY A 121 -49.10 15.02 -47.24
N PRO A 122 -49.68 14.77 -46.05
CA PRO A 122 -49.04 14.24 -44.84
C PRO A 122 -48.78 12.73 -44.88
N TYR A 123 -47.78 12.26 -44.14
CA TYR A 123 -47.50 10.83 -43.95
C TYR A 123 -47.77 10.43 -42.50
N GLU A 124 -48.45 9.31 -42.28
CA GLU A 124 -48.84 8.86 -40.94
C GLU A 124 -48.67 7.35 -40.76
N VAL A 125 -48.27 6.92 -39.57
CA VAL A 125 -48.30 5.51 -39.18
C VAL A 125 -49.77 5.09 -39.03
N GLY A 126 -50.21 4.10 -39.81
CA GLY A 126 -51.64 3.75 -39.94
C GLY A 126 -52.35 4.45 -41.09
N GLY A 127 -51.68 5.39 -41.77
CA GLY A 127 -52.22 6.10 -42.94
C GLY A 127 -53.22 7.19 -42.59
N GLU A 128 -53.17 8.29 -43.33
CA GLU A 128 -54.00 9.47 -43.05
C GLU A 128 -55.49 9.28 -43.33
N THR A 129 -55.82 8.47 -44.34
CA THR A 129 -57.21 8.20 -44.72
C THR A 129 -57.72 6.92 -44.07
N ASP A 130 -56.87 5.89 -44.08
CA ASP A 130 -57.24 4.52 -43.72
C ASP A 130 -57.35 4.36 -42.20
N HIS A 131 -56.52 5.10 -41.45
CA HIS A 131 -56.45 5.07 -39.99
C HIS A 131 -56.34 3.63 -39.44
N ASP A 132 -55.62 2.77 -40.16
CA ASP A 132 -55.51 1.34 -39.90
C ASP A 132 -54.54 1.06 -38.74
N GLU A 133 -55.14 0.75 -37.60
CA GLU A 133 -54.44 0.42 -36.36
C GLU A 133 -53.52 -0.81 -36.49
N SER A 134 -53.78 -1.70 -37.45
CA SER A 134 -52.97 -2.92 -37.66
C SER A 134 -51.59 -2.62 -38.26
N LEU A 135 -51.43 -1.45 -38.89
CA LEU A 135 -50.16 -1.00 -39.47
C LEU A 135 -49.25 -0.32 -38.44
N VAL A 136 -49.73 -0.07 -37.22
CA VAL A 136 -48.92 0.48 -36.14
C VAL A 136 -47.95 -0.59 -35.61
N PRO A 137 -46.63 -0.41 -35.72
CA PRO A 137 -45.64 -1.49 -35.56
C PRO A 137 -45.30 -1.79 -34.10
N VAL A 138 -46.20 -1.49 -33.16
CA VAL A 138 -46.01 -1.72 -31.73
C VAL A 138 -47.31 -2.20 -31.06
N PRO A 139 -47.23 -2.95 -29.95
CA PRO A 139 -48.40 -3.34 -29.16
C PRO A 139 -49.14 -2.16 -28.53
N ALA A 140 -50.34 -2.39 -27.99
CA ALA A 140 -51.05 -1.38 -27.20
C ALA A 140 -50.27 -0.94 -25.96
N ASN A 141 -50.48 0.30 -25.53
CA ASN A 141 -49.76 0.95 -24.41
C ASN A 141 -48.25 1.13 -24.61
N SER A 142 -47.78 1.21 -25.87
CA SER A 142 -46.36 1.35 -26.22
C SER A 142 -45.86 2.79 -26.25
N TYR A 143 -46.75 3.76 -26.46
CA TYR A 143 -46.46 5.19 -26.56
C TYR A 143 -45.52 5.56 -27.73
N LEU A 144 -45.72 4.98 -28.92
CA LEU A 144 -44.99 5.40 -30.12
C LEU A 144 -45.20 6.90 -30.40
N GLY A 145 -44.13 7.60 -30.76
CA GLY A 145 -44.14 9.06 -30.88
C GLY A 145 -43.83 9.78 -29.56
N PHE A 146 -43.30 9.09 -28.54
CA PHE A 146 -42.92 9.72 -27.28
C PHE A 146 -41.66 10.60 -27.42
N SER A 147 -40.72 10.16 -28.24
CA SER A 147 -39.51 10.90 -28.62
C SER A 147 -39.32 10.83 -30.13
N LEU A 148 -38.67 11.85 -30.71
CA LEU A 148 -38.52 11.99 -32.16
C LEU A 148 -37.17 12.58 -32.54
N ASP A 149 -36.60 12.07 -33.62
CA ASP A 149 -35.50 12.69 -34.37
C ASP A 149 -35.59 12.21 -35.84
N SER A 150 -34.72 12.72 -36.72
CA SER A 150 -34.68 12.30 -38.12
C SER A 150 -33.31 12.55 -38.75
N GLY A 151 -33.07 11.89 -39.87
CA GLY A 151 -31.85 12.11 -40.63
C GLY A 151 -31.80 11.32 -41.92
N LYS A 152 -31.01 11.82 -42.87
CA LYS A 152 -30.51 11.04 -44.00
C LYS A 152 -29.28 10.27 -43.55
N GLY A 153 -28.93 9.20 -44.25
CA GLY A 153 -27.78 8.35 -43.89
C GLY A 153 -28.03 7.50 -42.64
N ILE A 154 -29.29 7.20 -42.30
CA ILE A 154 -29.64 6.22 -41.26
C ILE A 154 -29.82 4.84 -41.88
N ILE A 155 -30.79 4.69 -42.80
CA ILE A 155 -31.03 3.48 -43.60
C ILE A 155 -30.41 3.63 -45.00
N SER A 156 -30.63 4.78 -45.63
CA SER A 156 -30.11 5.14 -46.96
C SER A 156 -29.48 6.54 -46.90
N LYS A 157 -28.49 6.82 -47.76
CA LYS A 157 -27.82 8.12 -47.82
C LYS A 157 -28.73 9.25 -48.31
N ASP A 158 -29.69 8.93 -49.18
CA ASP A 158 -30.50 9.95 -49.87
C ASP A 158 -31.89 10.13 -49.25
N GLU A 159 -32.45 9.03 -48.73
CA GLU A 159 -33.80 9.03 -48.16
C GLU A 159 -33.78 9.44 -46.69
N LEU A 160 -34.73 10.30 -46.34
CA LEU A 160 -34.98 10.69 -44.96
C LEU A 160 -35.62 9.55 -44.18
N THR A 161 -35.05 9.22 -43.02
CA THR A 161 -35.60 8.28 -42.05
C THR A 161 -36.05 9.04 -40.80
N PHE A 162 -37.21 8.68 -40.27
CA PHE A 162 -37.72 9.20 -39.00
C PHE A 162 -37.45 8.20 -37.89
N VAL A 163 -37.00 8.69 -36.74
CA VAL A 163 -36.68 7.87 -35.57
C VAL A 163 -37.69 8.19 -34.50
N SER A 164 -38.37 7.17 -33.98
CA SER A 164 -39.36 7.37 -32.93
C SER A 164 -39.22 6.39 -31.78
N GLY A 165 -39.23 6.92 -30.56
CA GLY A 165 -39.26 6.11 -29.34
C GLY A 165 -40.68 5.69 -28.95
N ALA A 166 -40.77 4.47 -28.45
CA ALA A 166 -41.93 3.84 -27.86
C ALA A 166 -41.52 3.21 -26.51
N PRO A 167 -41.32 4.01 -25.44
CA PRO A 167 -40.64 3.58 -24.22
C PRO A 167 -41.36 2.49 -23.43
N ARG A 168 -42.61 2.17 -23.75
CA ARG A 168 -43.37 1.10 -23.08
C ARG A 168 -43.59 -0.15 -23.96
N ALA A 169 -43.14 -0.12 -25.21
CA ALA A 169 -43.25 -1.26 -26.12
C ALA A 169 -42.60 -2.50 -25.52
N ASN A 170 -43.26 -3.66 -25.64
CA ASN A 170 -42.74 -4.93 -25.15
C ASN A 170 -42.29 -4.91 -23.66
N HIS A 171 -42.86 -4.02 -22.84
CA HIS A 171 -42.52 -3.79 -21.42
C HIS A 171 -41.11 -3.26 -21.12
N SER A 172 -40.21 -3.24 -22.10
CA SER A 172 -38.84 -2.69 -21.97
C SER A 172 -38.70 -1.34 -22.65
N GLY A 173 -39.38 -1.17 -23.78
CA GLY A 173 -39.30 -0.02 -24.67
C GLY A 173 -38.69 -0.40 -26.02
N ALA A 174 -38.99 0.38 -27.05
CA ALA A 174 -38.46 0.20 -28.39
C ALA A 174 -38.18 1.54 -29.08
N VAL A 175 -37.36 1.51 -30.13
CA VAL A 175 -37.19 2.62 -31.07
C VAL A 175 -37.45 2.13 -32.49
N VAL A 176 -38.32 2.81 -33.22
CA VAL A 176 -38.75 2.44 -34.57
C VAL A 176 -38.15 3.41 -35.58
N LEU A 177 -37.50 2.86 -36.60
CA LEU A 177 -37.05 3.59 -37.79
C LEU A 177 -38.16 3.52 -38.84
N LEU A 178 -38.67 4.68 -39.25
CA LEU A 178 -39.80 4.83 -40.15
C LEU A 178 -39.37 5.46 -41.48
N LYS A 179 -39.94 4.95 -42.57
CA LYS A 179 -39.76 5.47 -43.93
C LYS A 179 -41.12 5.89 -44.52
N ARG A 180 -41.10 6.89 -45.41
CA ARG A 180 -42.27 7.31 -46.19
C ARG A 180 -42.52 6.31 -47.31
N ASP A 181 -43.76 5.86 -47.42
CA ASP A 181 -44.26 5.30 -48.66
C ASP A 181 -45.02 6.37 -49.46
N LEU A 182 -44.40 6.80 -50.56
CA LEU A 182 -44.93 7.85 -51.43
C LEU A 182 -46.25 7.44 -52.11
N LYS A 183 -46.55 6.15 -52.21
CA LYS A 183 -47.76 5.66 -52.90
C LYS A 183 -49.01 5.65 -52.02
N SER A 184 -48.84 5.37 -50.74
CA SER A 184 -49.94 5.17 -49.78
C SER A 184 -50.07 6.30 -48.76
N ALA A 185 -49.13 7.26 -48.74
CA ALA A 185 -49.01 8.27 -47.69
C ALA A 185 -48.84 7.65 -46.29
N HIS A 186 -48.28 6.44 -46.21
CA HIS A 186 -48.01 5.74 -44.95
C HIS A 186 -46.58 6.00 -44.48
N LEU A 187 -46.38 5.92 -43.16
CA LEU A 187 -45.07 5.71 -42.55
C LEU A 187 -44.91 4.24 -42.19
N LEU A 188 -43.99 3.57 -42.87
CA LEU A 188 -43.73 2.14 -42.72
C LEU A 188 -42.49 1.89 -41.86
N PRO A 189 -42.49 0.86 -41.00
CA PRO A 189 -41.32 0.47 -40.23
C PRO A 189 -40.25 -0.19 -41.13
N GLU A 190 -39.01 0.26 -41.01
CA GLU A 190 -37.84 -0.35 -41.65
C GLU A 190 -37.02 -1.18 -40.66
N HIS A 191 -36.90 -0.72 -39.42
CA HIS A 191 -36.16 -1.41 -38.37
C HIS A 191 -36.71 -1.06 -37.00
N ILE A 192 -36.60 -1.99 -36.04
CA ILE A 192 -37.02 -1.80 -34.66
C ILE A 192 -35.87 -2.23 -33.75
N PHE A 193 -35.46 -1.33 -32.85
CA PHE A 193 -34.55 -1.63 -31.76
C PHE A 193 -35.37 -1.97 -30.52
N ASP A 194 -35.20 -3.18 -29.99
CA ASP A 194 -35.80 -3.60 -28.72
C ASP A 194 -34.88 -3.30 -27.54
N GLY A 195 -35.43 -2.71 -26.48
CA GLY A 195 -34.70 -2.41 -25.25
C GLY A 195 -34.43 -3.64 -24.39
N GLU A 196 -33.28 -3.65 -23.71
CA GLU A 196 -33.01 -4.63 -22.66
C GLU A 196 -33.53 -4.16 -21.29
N GLY A 197 -33.82 -5.13 -20.40
CA GLY A 197 -34.29 -4.89 -19.04
C GLY A 197 -35.79 -4.58 -18.96
N LEU A 198 -36.49 -5.22 -18.02
CA LEU A 198 -37.91 -4.96 -17.81
C LEU A 198 -38.10 -3.51 -17.29
N ALA A 199 -39.06 -2.80 -17.87
CA ALA A 199 -39.41 -1.42 -17.51
C ALA A 199 -38.23 -0.43 -17.60
N SER A 200 -37.29 -0.64 -18.52
CA SER A 200 -36.13 0.24 -18.68
C SER A 200 -36.45 1.60 -19.34
N SER A 201 -37.65 1.73 -19.91
CA SER A 201 -38.07 2.90 -20.69
C SER A 201 -37.15 3.19 -21.87
N PHE A 202 -36.69 2.13 -22.57
CA PHE A 202 -35.83 2.27 -23.73
C PHE A 202 -36.54 3.02 -24.88
N GLY A 203 -35.94 4.10 -25.36
CA GLY A 203 -36.58 5.01 -26.32
C GLY A 203 -37.24 6.22 -25.65
N TYR A 204 -36.95 6.48 -24.38
CA TYR A 204 -37.45 7.67 -23.67
C TYR A 204 -37.02 8.97 -24.35
N ASP A 205 -35.76 9.06 -24.77
CA ASP A 205 -35.23 10.12 -25.62
C ASP A 205 -34.29 9.51 -26.66
N VAL A 206 -34.17 10.17 -27.81
CA VAL A 206 -33.36 9.70 -28.95
C VAL A 206 -32.54 10.85 -29.53
N ALA A 207 -31.36 10.52 -30.04
CA ALA A 207 -30.52 11.45 -30.80
C ALA A 207 -29.87 10.76 -31.99
N VAL A 208 -29.83 11.46 -33.11
CA VAL A 208 -29.22 11.04 -34.38
C VAL A 208 -27.97 11.88 -34.60
N VAL A 209 -26.80 11.22 -34.67
CA VAL A 209 -25.49 11.90 -34.76
C VAL A 209 -24.46 10.97 -35.39
N ASP A 210 -23.59 11.49 -36.25
CA ASP A 210 -22.48 10.73 -36.86
C ASP A 210 -21.23 10.86 -35.95
N LEU A 211 -21.05 9.94 -35.00
CA LEU A 211 -20.04 10.03 -33.93
C LEU A 211 -18.64 9.67 -34.42
N ASN A 212 -18.54 8.84 -35.46
CA ASN A 212 -17.28 8.40 -36.06
C ASN A 212 -16.92 9.13 -37.37
N ARG A 213 -17.76 10.07 -37.81
CA ARG A 213 -17.58 10.89 -39.02
C ARG A 213 -17.43 10.06 -40.29
N ASP A 214 -18.11 8.92 -40.39
CA ASP A 214 -18.11 8.08 -41.59
C ASP A 214 -19.20 8.47 -42.61
N GLY A 215 -19.97 9.52 -42.28
CA GLY A 215 -21.05 10.08 -43.05
C GLY A 215 -22.39 9.36 -42.85
N TRP A 216 -22.44 8.26 -42.10
CA TRP A 216 -23.68 7.60 -41.67
C TRP A 216 -24.05 8.10 -40.27
N GLN A 217 -25.34 8.24 -40.03
CA GLN A 217 -25.83 8.69 -38.74
C GLN A 217 -25.98 7.50 -37.80
N ASP A 218 -25.40 7.63 -36.61
CA ASP A 218 -25.55 6.71 -35.48
C ASP A 218 -26.81 7.07 -34.67
N ILE A 219 -27.29 6.08 -33.92
CA ILE A 219 -28.49 6.23 -33.10
C ILE A 219 -28.12 6.10 -31.63
N VAL A 220 -28.47 7.11 -30.84
CA VAL A 220 -28.28 7.13 -29.38
C VAL A 220 -29.63 7.10 -28.70
N ILE A 221 -29.82 6.15 -27.79
CA ILE A 221 -31.12 5.84 -27.17
C ILE A 221 -31.02 5.88 -25.65
N GLY A 222 -31.85 6.71 -25.03
CA GLY A 222 -32.00 6.77 -23.57
C GLY A 222 -32.91 5.69 -23.01
N ALA A 223 -32.50 5.08 -21.91
CA ALA A 223 -33.26 4.14 -21.10
C ALA A 223 -33.11 4.51 -19.61
N PRO A 224 -33.73 5.61 -19.17
CA PRO A 224 -33.50 6.19 -17.85
C PRO A 224 -33.96 5.32 -16.68
N GLN A 225 -34.82 4.34 -16.91
CA GLN A 225 -35.31 3.42 -15.88
C GLN A 225 -34.60 2.07 -15.91
N TYR A 226 -33.58 1.92 -16.77
CA TYR A 226 -32.74 0.73 -16.75
C TYR A 226 -32.06 0.56 -15.40
N PHE A 227 -32.04 -0.67 -14.88
CA PHE A 227 -31.30 -1.03 -13.69
C PHE A 227 -30.71 -2.43 -13.85
N ASP A 228 -29.60 -2.68 -13.16
CA ASP A 228 -28.98 -4.00 -13.10
C ASP A 228 -29.30 -4.73 -11.78
N ARG A 229 -28.95 -6.02 -11.69
CA ARG A 229 -29.27 -6.83 -10.52
C ARG A 229 -28.51 -6.41 -9.26
N SER A 230 -27.33 -5.81 -9.39
CA SER A 230 -26.59 -5.25 -8.25
C SER A 230 -27.21 -3.95 -7.73
N GLY A 231 -28.03 -3.26 -8.55
CA GLY A 231 -28.66 -1.99 -8.19
C GLY A 231 -27.65 -0.85 -8.13
N GLU A 232 -26.52 -0.98 -8.82
CA GLU A 232 -25.48 0.04 -8.90
C GLU A 232 -25.69 0.97 -10.09
N VAL A 233 -26.40 0.49 -11.12
CA VAL A 233 -26.73 1.26 -12.32
C VAL A 233 -28.14 1.85 -12.20
N GLY A 234 -28.25 3.16 -12.33
CA GLY A 234 -29.52 3.90 -12.38
C GLY A 234 -29.68 4.64 -13.70
N GLY A 235 -30.22 3.96 -14.72
CA GLY A 235 -30.36 4.47 -16.08
C GLY A 235 -29.18 4.11 -16.99
N ALA A 236 -29.46 4.00 -18.29
CA ALA A 236 -28.48 3.68 -19.31
C ALA A 236 -28.74 4.43 -20.61
N VAL A 237 -27.69 4.59 -21.41
CA VAL A 237 -27.76 5.06 -22.80
C VAL A 237 -27.11 4.02 -23.70
N TYR A 238 -27.75 3.73 -24.83
CA TYR A 238 -27.29 2.78 -25.83
C TYR A 238 -26.89 3.52 -27.11
N VAL A 239 -25.66 3.34 -27.54
CA VAL A 239 -25.09 3.96 -28.74
C VAL A 239 -24.92 2.90 -29.81
N TYR A 240 -25.70 2.99 -30.89
CA TYR A 240 -25.64 2.09 -32.03
C TYR A 240 -24.86 2.76 -33.16
N ILE A 241 -23.62 2.31 -33.40
CA ILE A 241 -22.80 2.80 -34.51
C ILE A 241 -23.27 2.14 -35.81
N ASN A 242 -23.57 2.98 -36.80
CA ASN A 242 -24.20 2.56 -38.05
C ASN A 242 -23.24 1.77 -38.92
N GLN A 243 -23.68 0.61 -39.41
CA GLN A 243 -22.94 -0.20 -40.39
C GLN A 243 -23.49 -0.01 -41.80
N GLN A 244 -23.45 1.23 -42.29
CA GLN A 244 -23.88 1.60 -43.64
C GLN A 244 -25.35 1.25 -43.95
N GLY A 245 -26.25 1.54 -43.02
CA GLY A 245 -27.68 1.23 -43.09
C GLY A 245 -28.08 -0.16 -42.62
N ARG A 246 -27.12 -1.00 -42.21
CA ARG A 246 -27.37 -2.39 -41.82
C ARG A 246 -27.41 -2.55 -40.31
N TRP A 247 -28.62 -2.62 -39.74
CA TRP A 247 -28.81 -2.62 -38.28
C TRP A 247 -28.89 -4.01 -37.62
N ASN A 248 -29.23 -5.07 -38.38
CA ASN A 248 -29.57 -6.39 -37.83
C ASN A 248 -28.52 -7.04 -36.90
N ASN A 249 -27.23 -6.69 -37.03
CA ASN A 249 -26.14 -7.25 -36.23
C ASN A 249 -25.36 -6.19 -35.43
N VAL A 250 -25.86 -4.96 -35.36
CA VAL A 250 -25.18 -3.88 -34.65
C VAL A 250 -25.37 -4.06 -33.16
N LYS A 251 -24.27 -4.27 -32.44
CA LYS A 251 -24.28 -4.31 -30.98
C LYS A 251 -24.07 -2.90 -30.42
N PRO A 252 -24.91 -2.44 -29.48
CA PRO A 252 -24.74 -1.11 -28.92
C PRO A 252 -23.58 -1.06 -27.93
N VAL A 253 -22.94 0.10 -27.86
CA VAL A 253 -22.10 0.48 -26.72
C VAL A 253 -23.03 1.04 -25.65
N ARG A 254 -23.01 0.45 -24.44
CA ARG A 254 -23.84 0.89 -23.31
C ARG A 254 -23.04 1.82 -22.38
N LEU A 255 -23.58 3.00 -22.14
CA LEU A 255 -23.11 3.96 -21.14
C LEU A 255 -24.01 3.86 -19.92
N ASN A 256 -23.41 3.63 -18.74
CA ASN A 256 -24.14 3.40 -17.50
C ASN A 256 -24.19 4.67 -16.65
N GLY A 257 -25.36 4.93 -16.08
CA GLY A 257 -25.55 5.93 -15.04
C GLY A 257 -25.13 5.45 -13.66
N THR A 258 -24.99 6.41 -12.74
CA THR A 258 -24.89 6.14 -11.31
C THR A 258 -26.24 5.69 -10.76
N LYS A 259 -26.24 5.03 -9.61
CA LYS A 259 -27.44 4.55 -8.92
C LYS A 259 -28.48 5.67 -8.76
N ASP A 260 -29.74 5.33 -9.04
CA ASP A 260 -30.92 6.21 -8.91
C ASP A 260 -30.84 7.53 -9.70
N SER A 261 -29.91 7.67 -10.66
CA SER A 261 -29.66 8.93 -11.35
C SER A 261 -30.61 9.25 -12.50
N MET A 262 -31.34 8.23 -12.96
CA MET A 262 -32.12 8.23 -14.21
C MET A 262 -31.28 8.73 -15.40
N PHE A 263 -30.05 8.25 -15.52
CA PHE A 263 -29.16 8.59 -16.63
C PHE A 263 -29.78 8.20 -17.97
N GLY A 264 -29.81 9.13 -18.92
CA GLY A 264 -30.46 8.94 -20.22
C GLY A 264 -31.88 9.50 -20.31
N VAL A 265 -32.32 10.31 -19.34
CA VAL A 265 -33.58 11.09 -19.44
C VAL A 265 -33.52 12.07 -20.61
N ALA A 266 -32.36 12.68 -20.83
CA ALA A 266 -32.08 13.54 -21.97
C ALA A 266 -30.81 13.07 -22.68
N VAL A 267 -30.88 12.90 -23.99
CA VAL A 267 -29.75 12.54 -24.85
C VAL A 267 -29.79 13.47 -26.06
N LYS A 268 -28.72 14.23 -26.27
CA LYS A 268 -28.67 15.23 -27.34
C LYS A 268 -27.32 15.28 -28.04
N ASN A 269 -27.37 15.45 -29.36
CA ASN A 269 -26.24 15.88 -30.16
C ASN A 269 -25.91 17.34 -29.81
N ILE A 270 -24.69 17.60 -29.37
CA ILE A 270 -24.23 18.93 -28.98
C ILE A 270 -23.24 19.54 -29.98
N GLY A 271 -23.02 18.87 -31.12
CA GLY A 271 -22.01 19.26 -32.10
C GLY A 271 -20.61 18.89 -31.66
N ASP A 272 -19.61 19.35 -32.42
CA ASP A 272 -18.19 19.15 -32.12
C ASP A 272 -17.70 20.27 -31.18
N ILE A 273 -17.81 20.03 -29.86
CA ILE A 273 -17.59 21.04 -28.82
C ILE A 273 -16.11 21.32 -28.57
N ASN A 274 -15.23 20.40 -28.99
CA ASN A 274 -13.78 20.53 -28.85
C ASN A 274 -13.08 20.78 -30.20
N GLN A 275 -13.84 20.83 -31.30
CA GLN A 275 -13.38 21.02 -32.68
C GLN A 275 -12.37 19.94 -33.12
N ASP A 276 -12.42 18.74 -32.56
CA ASP A 276 -11.48 17.67 -32.95
C ASP A 276 -11.83 17.00 -34.29
N GLY A 277 -13.06 17.23 -34.76
CA GLY A 277 -13.59 16.73 -36.01
C GLY A 277 -14.71 15.70 -35.83
N TYR A 278 -15.02 15.28 -34.61
CA TYR A 278 -16.09 14.33 -34.31
C TYR A 278 -17.19 15.04 -33.51
N PRO A 279 -18.47 14.91 -33.89
CA PRO A 279 -19.58 15.38 -33.07
C PRO A 279 -19.67 14.66 -31.72
N ASP A 280 -20.08 15.41 -30.71
CA ASP A 280 -20.18 14.96 -29.32
C ASP A 280 -21.64 14.85 -28.86
N ILE A 281 -21.84 14.19 -27.72
CA ILE A 281 -23.16 14.08 -27.09
C ILE A 281 -23.15 14.53 -25.63
N ALA A 282 -24.31 15.01 -25.19
CA ALA A 282 -24.61 15.25 -23.79
C ALA A 282 -25.70 14.31 -23.30
N VAL A 283 -25.52 13.77 -22.09
CA VAL A 283 -26.50 12.91 -21.42
C VAL A 283 -26.87 13.47 -20.06
N GLY A 284 -28.17 13.63 -19.83
CA GLY A 284 -28.75 14.10 -18.59
C GLY A 284 -28.99 12.99 -17.57
N ALA A 285 -28.69 13.30 -16.31
CA ALA A 285 -28.96 12.47 -15.14
C ALA A 285 -29.56 13.34 -14.02
N PRO A 286 -30.83 13.76 -14.16
CA PRO A 286 -31.42 14.80 -13.32
C PRO A 286 -31.54 14.43 -11.83
N TYR A 287 -31.44 13.14 -11.49
CA TYR A 287 -31.58 12.66 -10.11
C TYR A 287 -30.22 12.31 -9.45
N ASP A 288 -29.09 12.48 -10.15
CA ASP A 288 -27.75 12.36 -9.54
C ASP A 288 -27.42 13.61 -8.71
N GLY A 289 -27.66 13.54 -7.40
CA GLY A 289 -27.48 14.67 -6.49
C GLY A 289 -28.49 15.78 -6.78
N LYS A 290 -28.02 16.94 -7.28
CA LYS A 290 -28.90 18.02 -7.78
C LYS A 290 -29.22 17.87 -9.27
N GLY A 291 -28.68 16.84 -9.91
CA GLY A 291 -28.73 16.64 -11.34
C GLY A 291 -27.37 16.92 -11.98
N LYS A 292 -27.01 16.11 -12.96
CA LYS A 292 -25.75 16.20 -13.70
C LYS A 292 -25.99 16.07 -15.19
N VAL A 293 -25.06 16.62 -15.98
CA VAL A 293 -24.95 16.36 -17.41
C VAL A 293 -23.56 15.84 -17.71
N PHE A 294 -23.50 14.72 -18.41
CA PHE A 294 -22.27 14.05 -18.82
C PHE A 294 -22.00 14.35 -20.28
N ILE A 295 -20.78 14.79 -20.56
CA ILE A 295 -20.31 15.08 -21.92
C ILE A 295 -19.42 13.94 -22.38
N TYR A 296 -19.74 13.38 -23.54
CA TYR A 296 -18.99 12.29 -24.16
C TYR A 296 -18.53 12.73 -25.55
N HIS A 297 -17.22 12.60 -25.79
CA HIS A 297 -16.68 12.94 -27.11
C HIS A 297 -16.87 11.81 -28.12
N GLY A 298 -17.13 12.20 -29.36
CA GLY A 298 -17.01 11.33 -30.53
C GLY A 298 -15.57 10.92 -30.78
N SER A 299 -15.37 9.92 -31.64
CA SER A 299 -14.04 9.49 -32.07
C SER A 299 -14.13 8.63 -33.33
N ALA A 300 -13.00 8.40 -34.00
CA ALA A 300 -12.93 7.46 -35.13
C ALA A 300 -13.51 6.06 -34.84
N ASN A 301 -13.56 5.65 -33.55
CA ASN A 301 -14.09 4.35 -33.12
C ASN A 301 -15.57 4.43 -32.68
N GLY A 302 -16.27 5.53 -32.93
CA GLY A 302 -17.62 5.79 -32.43
C GLY A 302 -17.60 6.77 -31.27
N ILE A 303 -17.65 6.28 -30.04
CA ILE A 303 -17.76 7.12 -28.84
C ILE A 303 -16.72 6.76 -27.77
N ASN A 304 -16.18 7.77 -27.09
CA ASN A 304 -15.41 7.53 -25.87
C ASN A 304 -16.36 7.13 -24.72
N THR A 305 -16.18 5.96 -24.13
CA THR A 305 -17.08 5.45 -23.07
C THR A 305 -16.89 6.14 -21.72
N LYS A 306 -15.81 6.92 -21.55
CA LYS A 306 -15.60 7.73 -20.34
C LYS A 306 -16.04 9.17 -20.59
N PRO A 307 -16.84 9.77 -19.70
CA PRO A 307 -17.22 11.17 -19.84
C PRO A 307 -15.97 12.05 -19.72
N THR A 308 -15.82 12.99 -20.65
CA THR A 308 -14.69 13.93 -20.68
C THR A 308 -14.92 15.11 -19.74
N GLN A 309 -16.19 15.45 -19.51
CA GLN A 309 -16.61 16.48 -18.56
C GLN A 309 -17.94 16.12 -17.93
N ILE A 310 -18.12 16.49 -16.66
CA ILE A 310 -19.38 16.38 -15.93
C ILE A 310 -19.77 17.77 -15.46
N LEU A 311 -20.97 18.22 -15.87
CA LEU A 311 -21.56 19.48 -15.45
C LEU A 311 -22.47 19.22 -14.25
N GLU A 312 -22.15 19.82 -13.11
CA GLU A 312 -22.93 19.66 -11.89
C GLU A 312 -23.98 20.75 -11.72
N GLY A 313 -25.21 20.33 -11.44
CA GLY A 313 -26.34 21.22 -11.23
C GLY A 313 -26.27 22.00 -9.92
N LYS A 314 -26.63 23.28 -9.97
CA LYS A 314 -26.86 24.11 -8.77
C LYS A 314 -28.30 24.04 -8.27
N SER A 315 -29.24 23.81 -9.18
CA SER A 315 -30.67 23.61 -8.94
C SER A 315 -31.04 22.12 -9.10
N PRO A 316 -32.04 21.60 -8.35
CA PRO A 316 -32.54 20.23 -8.51
C PRO A 316 -32.99 19.89 -9.92
N PHE A 317 -32.94 18.61 -10.30
CA PHE A 317 -33.34 18.11 -11.63
C PHE A 317 -32.59 18.76 -12.80
N PHE A 318 -31.38 19.23 -12.55
CA PHE A 318 -30.50 19.76 -13.60
C PHE A 318 -30.14 18.67 -14.61
N GLY A 319 -30.30 18.94 -15.90
CA GLY A 319 -30.08 17.95 -16.95
C GLY A 319 -31.35 17.19 -17.36
N TYR A 320 -32.54 17.64 -16.92
CA TYR A 320 -33.81 17.07 -17.37
C TYR A 320 -34.09 17.37 -18.86
N SER A 321 -33.62 18.50 -19.36
CA SER A 321 -33.62 18.85 -20.77
C SER A 321 -32.29 19.47 -21.17
N ILE A 322 -31.86 19.22 -22.41
CA ILE A 322 -30.59 19.70 -22.95
C ILE A 322 -30.87 20.22 -24.37
N ALA A 323 -30.19 21.29 -24.75
CA ALA A 323 -30.08 21.75 -26.13
C ALA A 323 -28.61 22.16 -26.39
N GLY A 324 -28.11 21.89 -27.59
CA GLY A 324 -26.73 22.23 -27.94
C GLY A 324 -26.58 22.42 -29.45
N ASN A 325 -25.34 22.27 -29.94
CA ASN A 325 -25.01 22.39 -31.37
C ASN A 325 -25.28 23.79 -31.96
N MET A 326 -25.18 24.84 -31.14
CA MET A 326 -25.30 26.23 -31.55
C MET A 326 -24.28 27.10 -30.82
N ASP A 327 -23.52 27.89 -31.57
CA ASP A 327 -22.59 28.88 -31.04
C ASP A 327 -23.34 30.18 -30.69
N LEU A 328 -23.43 30.52 -29.40
CA LEU A 328 -24.19 31.66 -28.91
C LEU A 328 -23.34 32.93 -28.76
N ASP A 329 -22.01 32.79 -28.68
CA ASP A 329 -21.08 33.91 -28.48
C ASP A 329 -20.12 34.17 -29.65
N ARG A 330 -20.30 33.46 -30.77
CA ARG A 330 -19.57 33.59 -32.03
C ARG A 330 -18.09 33.24 -31.90
N ASN A 331 -17.75 32.33 -30.99
CA ASN A 331 -16.37 31.86 -30.80
C ASN A 331 -15.99 30.68 -31.70
N SER A 332 -16.90 30.22 -32.57
CA SER A 332 -16.83 29.05 -33.46
C SER A 332 -16.95 27.67 -32.80
N TYR A 333 -17.25 27.61 -31.50
CA TYR A 333 -17.50 26.38 -30.77
C TYR A 333 -18.99 26.32 -30.37
N PRO A 334 -19.66 25.17 -30.53
CA PRO A 334 -21.05 25.03 -30.10
C PRO A 334 -21.17 25.09 -28.57
N ASP A 335 -22.19 25.77 -28.09
CA ASP A 335 -22.51 25.92 -26.68
C ASP A 335 -23.62 24.94 -26.25
N VAL A 336 -23.82 24.81 -24.94
CA VAL A 336 -24.81 23.88 -24.37
C VAL A 336 -25.72 24.63 -23.39
N ALA A 337 -27.03 24.51 -23.60
CA ALA A 337 -28.06 24.96 -22.67
C ALA A 337 -28.63 23.75 -21.91
N VAL A 338 -28.70 23.86 -20.58
CA VAL A 338 -29.20 22.80 -19.71
C VAL A 338 -30.37 23.31 -18.88
N GLY A 339 -31.51 22.65 -18.99
CA GLY A 339 -32.70 22.93 -18.22
C GLY A 339 -32.77 22.18 -16.89
N SER A 340 -33.50 22.77 -15.95
CA SER A 340 -33.89 22.20 -14.67
C SER A 340 -35.39 22.37 -14.48
N LEU A 341 -36.03 21.47 -13.73
CA LEU A 341 -37.44 21.63 -13.32
C LEU A 341 -37.64 22.71 -12.24
N SER A 342 -36.60 23.48 -11.91
CA SER A 342 -36.63 24.59 -10.94
C SER A 342 -36.72 25.97 -11.63
N ASP A 343 -37.42 26.07 -12.76
CA ASP A 343 -37.59 27.30 -13.55
C ASP A 343 -36.28 28.02 -13.92
N SER A 344 -35.21 27.25 -14.15
CA SER A 344 -33.87 27.78 -14.47
C SER A 344 -33.26 27.05 -15.66
N VAL A 345 -32.56 27.81 -16.49
CA VAL A 345 -31.74 27.31 -17.61
C VAL A 345 -30.33 27.85 -17.41
N ALA A 346 -29.34 26.96 -17.45
CA ALA A 346 -27.94 27.32 -17.43
C ALA A 346 -27.35 27.23 -18.84
N ILE A 347 -26.58 28.24 -19.24
CA ILE A 347 -25.86 28.26 -20.51
C ILE A 347 -24.38 28.04 -20.22
N PHE A 348 -23.80 27.01 -20.82
CA PHE A 348 -22.38 26.69 -20.78
C PHE A 348 -21.77 27.05 -22.12
N ARG A 349 -20.83 27.99 -22.09
CA ARG A 349 -20.09 28.42 -23.28
C ARG A 349 -18.82 27.60 -23.44
N SER A 350 -18.61 27.07 -24.64
CA SER A 350 -17.45 26.22 -24.93
C SER A 350 -16.19 27.05 -25.04
N ARG A 351 -15.08 26.55 -24.46
CA ARG A 351 -13.78 27.24 -24.47
C ARG A 351 -13.00 26.86 -25.72
N PRO A 352 -12.37 27.82 -26.42
CA PRO A 352 -11.49 27.48 -27.53
C PRO A 352 -10.36 26.53 -27.12
N VAL A 353 -10.20 25.44 -27.85
CA VAL A 353 -9.23 24.38 -27.55
C VAL A 353 -7.91 24.68 -28.26
N ILE A 354 -6.81 24.61 -27.50
CA ILE A 354 -5.46 24.92 -27.98
C ILE A 354 -4.54 23.72 -27.79
N ASN A 355 -3.83 23.40 -28.87
CA ASN A 355 -2.76 22.41 -28.90
C ASN A 355 -1.43 23.13 -28.73
N ILE A 356 -0.59 22.70 -27.79
CA ILE A 356 0.75 23.29 -27.59
C ILE A 356 1.79 22.23 -27.85
N GLN A 357 2.47 22.35 -28.98
CA GLN A 357 3.62 21.52 -29.30
C GLN A 357 4.82 21.97 -28.46
N GLN A 358 5.46 20.99 -27.80
CA GLN A 358 6.60 21.20 -26.92
C GLN A 358 7.82 20.50 -27.51
N THR A 359 8.94 21.19 -27.62
CA THR A 359 10.22 20.59 -28.02
C THR A 359 11.27 20.90 -26.96
N ILE A 360 11.85 19.87 -26.34
CA ILE A 360 12.93 19.99 -25.37
C ILE A 360 14.25 19.51 -25.96
N THR A 361 15.32 20.26 -25.72
CA THR A 361 16.67 19.94 -26.15
C THR A 361 17.64 20.21 -25.01
N VAL A 362 18.57 19.29 -24.76
CA VAL A 362 19.61 19.42 -23.74
C VAL A 362 20.97 19.26 -24.38
N THR A 363 21.86 20.24 -24.15
CA THR A 363 23.21 20.26 -24.74
C THR A 363 24.27 20.45 -23.66
N PRO A 364 25.27 19.55 -23.55
CA PRO A 364 25.38 18.26 -24.25
C PRO A 364 24.27 17.27 -23.83
N ASN A 365 23.97 16.28 -24.68
CA ASN A 365 22.98 15.23 -24.40
C ASN A 365 23.54 14.08 -23.56
N ARG A 366 24.84 14.12 -23.25
CA ARG A 366 25.55 13.16 -22.40
C ARG A 366 26.46 13.90 -21.43
N ILE A 367 26.61 13.35 -20.22
CA ILE A 367 27.46 13.89 -19.16
C ILE A 367 28.75 13.08 -19.10
N ASP A 368 29.87 13.69 -19.45
CA ASP A 368 31.22 13.16 -19.22
C ASP A 368 31.78 13.79 -17.94
N LEU A 369 32.07 12.96 -16.92
CA LEU A 369 32.56 13.44 -15.62
C LEU A 369 34.03 13.88 -15.63
N ARG A 370 34.79 13.54 -16.68
CA ARG A 370 36.21 13.92 -16.83
C ARG A 370 36.36 15.29 -17.46
N GLN A 371 35.43 15.62 -18.35
CA GLN A 371 35.42 16.90 -19.06
C GLN A 371 34.67 17.95 -18.24
N LYS A 372 35.43 18.73 -17.45
CA LYS A 372 34.86 19.88 -16.74
C LYS A 372 34.56 21.01 -17.74
N THR A 373 33.30 21.42 -17.80
CA THR A 373 32.82 22.59 -18.54
C THR A 373 33.06 23.86 -17.71
N PHE A 374 33.63 24.90 -18.31
CA PHE A 374 33.85 26.17 -17.62
C PHE A 374 32.52 26.96 -17.49
N CYS A 375 31.76 26.75 -16.42
CA CYS A 375 30.46 27.42 -16.22
C CYS A 375 30.09 27.74 -14.76
N GLY A 376 31.04 27.66 -13.84
CA GLY A 376 30.85 28.09 -12.44
C GLY A 376 29.97 27.17 -11.59
N ALA A 377 29.52 26.02 -12.11
CA ALA A 377 28.85 25.00 -11.33
C ALA A 377 29.82 24.36 -10.31
N PRO A 378 29.38 23.93 -9.11
CA PRO A 378 30.23 23.27 -8.12
C PRO A 378 31.02 22.08 -8.70
N SER A 379 30.34 21.18 -9.41
CA SER A 379 30.98 20.03 -10.09
C SER A 379 31.90 20.41 -11.26
N GLY A 380 31.82 21.65 -11.74
CA GLY A 380 32.40 22.06 -13.02
C GLY A 380 31.69 21.47 -14.24
N ILE A 381 30.44 20.99 -14.13
CA ILE A 381 29.67 20.47 -15.28
C ILE A 381 28.29 21.13 -15.31
N CYS A 382 27.90 21.57 -16.50
CA CYS A 382 26.60 22.18 -16.77
C CYS A 382 26.04 21.76 -18.11
N LEU A 383 24.71 21.79 -18.18
CA LEU A 383 23.91 21.42 -19.34
C LEU A 383 23.02 22.62 -19.68
N LYS A 384 22.92 22.98 -20.95
CA LYS A 384 21.95 23.98 -21.42
C LYS A 384 20.66 23.26 -21.76
N VAL A 385 19.57 23.62 -21.08
CA VAL A 385 18.23 23.09 -21.32
C VAL A 385 17.42 24.14 -22.06
N LYS A 386 16.93 23.81 -23.24
CA LYS A 386 16.07 24.68 -24.05
C LYS A 386 14.77 23.96 -24.37
N ALA A 387 13.65 24.50 -23.88
CA ALA A 387 12.32 24.06 -24.24
C ALA A 387 11.62 25.15 -25.05
N CYS A 388 11.00 24.77 -26.16
CA CYS A 388 10.24 25.68 -26.99
C CYS A 388 8.79 25.23 -27.11
N PHE A 389 7.90 26.20 -27.17
CA PHE A 389 6.46 26.05 -27.18
C PHE A 389 5.90 26.76 -28.41
N GLU A 390 4.99 26.09 -29.10
CA GLU A 390 4.28 26.60 -30.27
C GLU A 390 2.82 26.16 -30.18
N TYR A 391 1.88 27.09 -30.32
CA TYR A 391 0.45 26.76 -30.22
C TYR A 391 -0.26 26.75 -31.58
N THR A 392 -1.27 25.89 -31.67
CA THR A 392 -2.23 25.82 -32.79
C THR A 392 -3.65 25.70 -32.25
N ALA A 393 -4.63 26.21 -32.98
CA ALA A 393 -6.03 26.21 -32.59
C ALA A 393 -6.94 26.21 -33.81
N LYS A 394 -8.19 25.76 -33.63
CA LYS A 394 -9.24 25.85 -34.65
C LYS A 394 -10.25 26.94 -34.28
N PRO A 395 -10.79 27.70 -35.25
CA PRO A 395 -10.39 27.79 -36.67
C PRO A 395 -9.01 28.46 -36.84
N THR A 396 -8.41 28.37 -38.04
CA THR A 396 -7.09 28.96 -38.34
C THR A 396 -7.03 30.48 -38.15
N GLY A 397 -8.18 31.16 -38.15
CA GLY A 397 -8.31 32.58 -37.87
C GLY A 397 -8.18 32.95 -36.38
N TYR A 398 -8.32 31.98 -35.46
CA TYR A 398 -8.26 32.21 -34.01
C TYR A 398 -6.81 32.47 -33.56
N ASN A 399 -6.44 33.75 -33.44
CA ASN A 399 -5.08 34.18 -33.08
C ASN A 399 -5.07 35.10 -31.84
N PRO A 400 -5.55 34.62 -30.67
CA PRO A 400 -5.43 35.40 -29.46
C PRO A 400 -3.96 35.45 -28.98
N SER A 401 -3.63 36.50 -28.25
CA SER A 401 -2.39 36.54 -27.48
C SER A 401 -2.57 35.73 -26.20
N ILE A 402 -1.77 34.68 -26.03
CA ILE A 402 -1.86 33.77 -24.88
C ILE A 402 -0.58 33.84 -24.07
N THR A 403 -0.71 34.02 -22.76
CA THR A 403 0.40 33.90 -21.83
C THR A 403 0.44 32.47 -21.29
N ILE A 404 1.59 31.83 -21.42
CA ILE A 404 1.85 30.49 -20.90
C ILE A 404 2.97 30.54 -19.86
N VAL A 405 2.93 29.62 -18.91
CA VAL A 405 4.01 29.36 -17.96
C VAL A 405 4.73 28.09 -18.42
N GLY A 406 5.92 28.26 -19.00
CA GLY A 406 6.80 27.15 -19.34
C GLY A 406 7.61 26.75 -18.12
N THR A 407 7.47 25.49 -17.70
CA THR A 407 8.19 24.93 -16.55
C THR A 407 9.20 23.89 -17.02
N LEU A 408 10.46 24.06 -16.63
CA LEU A 408 11.51 23.05 -16.72
C LEU A 408 11.68 22.38 -15.35
N GLU A 409 11.65 21.07 -15.29
CA GLU A 409 11.78 20.31 -14.05
C GLU A 409 12.68 19.10 -14.28
N ALA A 410 13.70 18.89 -13.44
CA ALA A 410 14.56 17.70 -13.51
C ALA A 410 14.28 16.74 -12.35
N GLU A 411 14.48 15.44 -12.59
CA GLU A 411 14.46 14.39 -11.55
C GLU A 411 13.20 14.35 -10.68
N LYS A 412 12.04 14.68 -11.25
CA LYS A 412 10.74 14.72 -10.56
C LYS A 412 10.44 13.42 -9.80
N GLU A 413 10.52 12.28 -10.47
CA GLU A 413 10.20 10.98 -9.87
C GLU A 413 11.22 10.55 -8.81
N ARG A 414 12.52 10.83 -9.04
CA ARG A 414 13.58 10.58 -8.05
C ARG A 414 13.29 11.30 -6.73
N ARG A 415 12.86 12.57 -6.79
CA ARG A 415 12.52 13.35 -5.60
C ARG A 415 11.27 12.82 -4.90
N LYS A 416 10.25 12.36 -5.63
CA LYS A 416 9.07 11.71 -5.04
C LYS A 416 9.42 10.44 -4.27
N SER A 417 10.47 9.73 -4.69
CA SER A 417 11.02 8.57 -3.97
C SER A 417 11.90 8.93 -2.77
N GLY A 418 11.98 10.21 -2.37
CA GLY A 418 12.77 10.68 -1.22
C GLY A 418 14.27 10.79 -1.48
N LEU A 419 14.74 10.58 -2.72
CA LEU A 419 16.14 10.71 -3.07
C LEU A 419 16.49 12.18 -3.39
N SER A 420 17.68 12.62 -3.00
CA SER A 420 18.17 13.96 -3.33
C SER A 420 18.41 14.11 -4.84
N SER A 421 18.16 15.32 -5.34
CA SER A 421 18.44 15.69 -6.74
C SER A 421 19.95 15.75 -6.98
N ARG A 422 20.41 15.23 -8.11
CA ARG A 422 21.80 15.29 -8.59
C ARG A 422 22.10 16.58 -9.34
N VAL A 423 21.07 17.33 -9.70
CA VAL A 423 21.16 18.56 -10.49
C VAL A 423 20.39 19.70 -9.85
N GLN A 424 20.72 20.93 -10.25
CA GLN A 424 20.04 22.14 -9.82
C GLN A 424 20.07 23.19 -10.94
N PHE A 425 19.02 23.98 -11.12
CA PHE A 425 19.07 25.11 -12.05
C PHE A 425 19.83 26.29 -11.44
N ARG A 426 20.61 27.00 -12.26
CA ARG A 426 21.51 28.09 -11.82
C ARG A 426 20.85 29.15 -10.94
N ASN A 427 19.62 29.54 -11.24
CA ASN A 427 18.96 30.71 -10.64
C ASN A 427 17.79 30.36 -9.69
N GLN A 428 17.66 29.13 -9.16
CA GLN A 428 16.56 28.77 -8.23
C GLN A 428 17.00 27.93 -7.03
N GLY A 429 16.16 27.95 -5.98
CA GLY A 429 16.40 27.39 -4.64
C GLY A 429 16.50 25.86 -4.56
N SER A 430 15.96 25.26 -3.49
CA SER A 430 16.15 23.85 -3.12
C SER A 430 15.62 22.81 -4.12
N GLU A 431 14.79 23.20 -5.08
CA GLU A 431 14.23 22.30 -6.09
C GLU A 431 14.82 22.55 -7.48
N PRO A 432 15.12 21.49 -8.26
CA PRO A 432 15.55 21.58 -9.65
C PRO A 432 14.35 21.89 -10.57
N LYS A 433 13.71 23.02 -10.33
CA LYS A 433 12.61 23.56 -11.10
C LYS A 433 13.00 24.94 -11.61
N TYR A 434 12.51 25.30 -12.79
CA TYR A 434 12.64 26.64 -13.36
C TYR A 434 11.34 26.97 -14.11
N THR A 435 10.82 28.17 -13.89
CA THR A 435 9.54 28.60 -14.47
C THR A 435 9.73 29.96 -15.13
N GLN A 436 9.23 30.10 -16.35
CA GLN A 436 9.26 31.37 -17.08
C GLN A 436 7.94 31.61 -17.79
N GLU A 437 7.43 32.84 -17.68
CA GLU A 437 6.28 33.30 -18.43
C GLU A 437 6.68 33.64 -19.86
N LEU A 438 5.90 33.17 -20.83
CA LEU A 438 6.07 33.42 -22.25
C LEU A 438 4.75 33.88 -22.85
N THR A 439 4.80 34.85 -23.76
CA THR A 439 3.63 35.29 -24.52
C THR A 439 3.72 34.82 -25.96
N LEU A 440 2.68 34.11 -26.40
CA LEU A 440 2.50 33.67 -27.78
C LEU A 440 1.42 34.54 -28.43
N ASN A 441 1.80 35.44 -29.33
CA ASN A 441 0.91 36.46 -29.90
C ASN A 441 0.03 35.92 -31.04
N ARG A 442 0.44 34.83 -31.69
CA ARG A 442 -0.26 34.22 -32.83
C ARG A 442 0.04 32.73 -32.95
N GLN A 443 -0.81 32.00 -33.67
CA GLN A 443 -0.58 30.58 -33.98
C GLN A 443 0.77 30.39 -34.70
N LYS A 444 1.41 29.25 -34.45
CA LYS A 444 2.71 28.87 -35.04
C LYS A 444 3.89 29.79 -34.69
N GLN A 445 3.71 30.71 -33.75
CA GLN A 445 4.83 31.45 -33.16
C GLN A 445 5.53 30.55 -32.16
N LYS A 446 6.86 30.47 -32.28
CA LYS A 446 7.71 29.72 -31.35
C LYS A 446 8.26 30.65 -30.27
N ALA A 447 8.05 30.31 -29.00
CA ALA A 447 8.71 30.95 -27.86
C ALA A 447 9.47 29.90 -27.05
N CYS A 448 10.65 30.23 -26.54
CA CYS A 448 11.51 29.26 -25.85
C CYS A 448 11.90 29.76 -24.45
N VAL A 449 11.95 28.82 -23.52
CA VAL A 449 12.59 28.92 -22.21
C VAL A 449 13.97 28.28 -22.34
N GLU A 450 15.01 29.00 -21.94
CA GLU A 450 16.38 28.48 -21.92
C GLU A 450 16.99 28.73 -20.55
N GLU A 451 17.48 27.68 -19.91
CA GLU A 451 18.22 27.81 -18.66
C GLU A 451 19.33 26.77 -18.48
N THR A 452 20.31 27.11 -17.63
CA THR A 452 21.46 26.24 -17.33
C THR A 452 21.18 25.34 -16.13
N LEU A 453 21.33 24.02 -16.34
CA LEU A 453 21.25 22.97 -15.33
C LEU A 453 22.66 22.60 -14.87
N TRP A 454 22.94 22.77 -13.57
CA TRP A 454 24.20 22.43 -12.92
C TRP A 454 24.15 21.03 -12.34
N LEU A 455 25.23 20.27 -12.53
CA LEU A 455 25.43 19.01 -11.83
C LEU A 455 26.00 19.30 -10.43
N GLN A 456 25.48 18.64 -9.40
CA GLN A 456 25.99 18.77 -8.04
C GLN A 456 27.33 18.05 -7.85
N GLU A 457 28.08 18.43 -6.82
CA GLU A 457 29.28 17.69 -6.40
C GLU A 457 28.92 16.38 -5.69
N ASN A 458 29.84 15.41 -5.70
CA ASN A 458 29.75 14.17 -4.92
C ASN A 458 28.49 13.32 -5.20
N ILE A 459 28.00 13.33 -6.44
CA ILE A 459 26.89 12.46 -6.85
C ILE A 459 27.27 10.98 -6.68
N ARG A 460 26.42 10.21 -6.00
CA ARG A 460 26.57 8.76 -5.84
C ARG A 460 26.10 8.03 -7.11
N ASP A 461 24.90 8.33 -7.56
CA ASP A 461 24.30 7.65 -8.70
C ASP A 461 24.78 8.26 -10.03
N LYS A 462 25.68 7.53 -10.70
CA LYS A 462 26.31 7.90 -11.97
C LYS A 462 25.86 7.02 -13.14
N LEU A 463 24.82 6.18 -12.96
CA LEU A 463 24.36 5.24 -13.99
C LEU A 463 22.99 5.61 -14.55
N ARG A 464 22.03 5.96 -13.69
CA ARG A 464 20.68 6.29 -14.13
C ARG A 464 20.67 7.64 -14.85
N PRO A 465 19.95 7.79 -15.98
CA PRO A 465 19.85 9.09 -16.65
C PRO A 465 19.22 10.15 -15.75
N ILE A 466 19.47 11.42 -16.08
CA ILE A 466 18.78 12.57 -15.48
C ILE A 466 17.62 12.94 -16.41
N PRO A 467 16.37 12.59 -16.08
CA PRO A 467 15.20 13.01 -16.85
C PRO A 467 14.96 14.50 -16.64
N VAL A 468 14.85 15.24 -17.74
CA VAL A 468 14.49 16.66 -17.77
C VAL A 468 13.14 16.78 -18.47
N THR A 469 12.17 17.36 -17.78
CA THR A 469 10.79 17.51 -18.23
C THR A 469 10.50 18.97 -18.51
N ALA A 470 9.87 19.24 -19.66
CA ALA A 470 9.21 20.51 -19.93
C ALA A 470 7.69 20.31 -19.77
N SER A 471 7.03 21.23 -19.08
CA SER A 471 5.57 21.27 -18.98
C SER A 471 5.05 22.68 -19.23
N VAL A 472 3.79 22.78 -19.65
CA VAL A 472 3.16 24.06 -19.98
C VAL A 472 1.81 24.20 -19.29
N GLU A 473 1.53 25.40 -18.81
CA GLU A 473 0.22 25.79 -18.29
C GLU A 473 -0.17 27.14 -18.90
N ILE A 474 -1.47 27.35 -19.16
CA ILE A 474 -1.98 28.65 -19.60
C ILE A 474 -2.17 29.52 -18.37
N GLN A 475 -1.59 30.72 -18.36
CA GLN A 475 -1.75 31.67 -17.27
C GLN A 475 -3.12 32.35 -17.37
N GLU A 476 -3.99 32.12 -16.39
CA GLU A 476 -5.25 32.84 -16.33
C GLU A 476 -5.00 34.28 -15.82
N PRO A 477 -5.46 35.31 -16.56
CA PRO A 477 -5.30 36.69 -16.12
C PRO A 477 -6.06 36.93 -14.82
N SER A 478 -5.41 37.62 -13.88
CA SER A 478 -6.00 38.03 -12.59
C SER A 478 -6.99 39.19 -12.74
N THR A 479 -7.96 39.09 -13.65
CA THR A 479 -8.88 40.21 -13.88
C THR A 479 -9.98 40.28 -12.83
N ARG A 480 -9.98 41.41 -12.11
CA ARG A 480 -11.13 41.97 -11.40
C ARG A 480 -12.32 42.08 -12.37
N ARG A 481 -13.45 41.49 -11.96
CA ARG A 481 -14.73 41.49 -12.69
C ARG A 481 -15.10 42.89 -13.17
N ARG A 482 -15.23 43.09 -14.49
CA ARG A 482 -16.03 44.20 -15.04
C ARG A 482 -17.51 43.81 -14.90
N VAL A 483 -18.30 44.67 -14.26
CA VAL A 483 -19.65 44.36 -13.77
C VAL A 483 -20.71 44.26 -14.87
N ASN A 484 -20.42 44.72 -16.10
CA ASN A 484 -21.44 44.91 -17.15
C ASN A 484 -21.24 44.12 -18.46
N SER A 485 -20.25 43.22 -18.54
CA SER A 485 -20.06 42.35 -19.72
C SER A 485 -19.79 40.91 -19.30
N LEU A 486 -20.29 39.94 -20.07
CA LEU A 486 -19.91 38.53 -19.89
C LEU A 486 -18.38 38.42 -19.92
N PRO A 487 -17.77 37.59 -19.04
CA PRO A 487 -16.33 37.36 -19.07
C PRO A 487 -15.91 36.81 -20.43
N GLU A 488 -14.77 37.27 -20.93
CA GLU A 488 -14.11 36.68 -22.08
C GLU A 488 -13.79 35.21 -21.79
N VAL A 489 -14.08 34.35 -22.77
CA VAL A 489 -13.87 32.91 -22.63
C VAL A 489 -12.40 32.61 -22.89
N LEU A 490 -11.67 32.28 -21.82
CA LEU A 490 -10.26 31.93 -21.94
C LEU A 490 -10.10 30.58 -22.62
N PRO A 491 -9.09 30.42 -23.49
CA PRO A 491 -8.82 29.14 -24.11
C PRO A 491 -8.42 28.08 -23.09
N ILE A 492 -8.51 26.81 -23.49
CA ILE A 492 -8.13 25.65 -22.69
C ILE A 492 -7.15 24.76 -23.45
N LEU A 493 -6.22 24.14 -22.75
CA LEU A 493 -5.34 23.13 -23.33
C LEU A 493 -6.15 21.90 -23.75
N ASN A 494 -5.82 21.34 -24.91
CA ASN A 494 -6.36 20.08 -25.35
C ASN A 494 -6.01 18.96 -24.36
N SER A 495 -7.03 18.30 -23.82
CA SER A 495 -6.88 17.20 -22.86
C SER A 495 -6.32 15.92 -23.49
N ASN A 496 -6.42 15.78 -24.82
CA ASN A 496 -5.90 14.64 -25.56
C ASN A 496 -4.38 14.74 -25.82
N GLU A 497 -3.76 15.91 -25.59
CA GLU A 497 -2.32 16.11 -25.75
C GLU A 497 -1.56 15.96 -24.42
N PRO A 498 -0.33 15.41 -24.43
CA PRO A 498 0.48 15.32 -23.24
C PRO A 498 0.86 16.73 -22.74
N LYS A 499 0.53 17.03 -21.49
CA LYS A 499 0.86 18.31 -20.84
C LYS A 499 2.37 18.53 -20.65
N SER A 500 3.16 17.47 -20.73
CA SER A 500 4.61 17.51 -20.52
C SER A 500 5.36 16.56 -21.44
N VAL A 501 6.53 16.98 -21.88
CA VAL A 501 7.49 16.17 -22.66
C VAL A 501 8.78 16.05 -21.86
N HIS A 502 9.43 14.89 -21.89
CA HIS A 502 10.69 14.68 -21.19
C HIS A 502 11.79 14.20 -22.15
N THR A 503 13.04 14.46 -21.77
CA THR A 503 14.24 13.91 -22.41
C THR A 503 15.22 13.47 -21.35
N ASP A 504 15.92 12.38 -21.62
CA ASP A 504 16.90 11.82 -20.71
C ASP A 504 18.31 12.28 -21.06
N VAL A 505 19.05 12.70 -20.04
CA VAL A 505 20.49 12.99 -20.16
C VAL A 505 21.27 11.85 -19.53
N HIS A 506 22.01 11.11 -20.35
CA HIS A 506 22.75 9.94 -19.88
C HIS A 506 24.15 10.31 -19.39
N PHE A 507 24.61 9.66 -18.33
CA PHE A 507 26.03 9.65 -17.98
C PHE A 507 26.80 8.80 -18.98
N LEU A 508 28.03 9.22 -19.28
CA LEU A 508 28.99 8.34 -19.94
C LEU A 508 29.35 7.23 -18.95
N LYS A 509 28.95 5.99 -19.24
CA LYS A 509 29.13 4.85 -18.34
C LYS A 509 30.59 4.36 -18.43
N GLU A 510 31.37 4.69 -17.42
CA GLU A 510 32.77 4.27 -17.33
C GLU A 510 32.87 2.86 -16.75
N GLY A 511 33.75 2.02 -17.30
CA GLY A 511 34.03 0.69 -16.76
C GLY A 511 33.05 -0.43 -17.13
N CYS A 512 32.16 -0.17 -18.10
CA CYS A 512 31.01 -1.03 -18.46
C CYS A 512 31.10 -1.63 -19.89
N GLY A 513 32.28 -2.09 -20.29
CA GLY A 513 32.51 -2.67 -21.63
C GLY A 513 32.26 -1.73 -22.82
N GLU A 514 32.27 -2.29 -24.04
CA GLU A 514 31.90 -1.55 -25.26
C GLU A 514 30.38 -1.48 -25.49
N ASP A 515 29.62 -2.36 -24.83
CA ASP A 515 28.15 -2.43 -24.90
C ASP A 515 27.46 -1.40 -24.00
N ASN A 516 28.21 -0.68 -23.14
CA ASN A 516 27.70 0.29 -22.16
C ASN A 516 26.69 -0.31 -21.18
N ILE A 517 26.81 -1.61 -20.88
CA ILE A 517 26.00 -2.30 -19.88
C ILE A 517 26.93 -2.78 -18.77
N CYS A 518 26.81 -2.20 -17.58
CA CYS A 518 27.68 -2.53 -16.44
C CYS A 518 27.20 -3.84 -15.81
N ASN A 519 27.80 -4.97 -16.20
CA ASN A 519 27.49 -6.29 -15.64
C ASN A 519 28.49 -6.63 -14.53
N SER A 520 28.12 -6.41 -13.26
CA SER A 520 29.00 -6.68 -12.12
C SER A 520 28.98 -8.16 -11.71
N ASN A 521 29.99 -8.60 -10.94
CA ASN A 521 30.02 -9.95 -10.37
C ASN A 521 30.51 -9.91 -8.91
N LEU A 522 29.74 -9.25 -8.05
CA LEU A 522 30.03 -9.20 -6.62
C LEU A 522 29.87 -10.58 -5.99
N LYS A 523 30.94 -11.10 -5.36
CA LYS A 523 30.94 -12.34 -4.58
C LYS A 523 31.39 -12.08 -3.16
N LEU A 524 30.71 -12.72 -2.19
CA LEU A 524 30.97 -12.58 -0.77
C LEU A 524 31.42 -13.91 -0.15
N GLU A 525 32.48 -13.85 0.65
CA GLU A 525 32.97 -14.93 1.50
C GLU A 525 33.10 -14.44 2.95
N TYR A 526 32.85 -15.30 3.94
CA TYR A 526 32.92 -14.91 5.36
C TYR A 526 33.59 -15.98 6.23
N LYS A 527 34.20 -15.55 7.35
CA LYS A 527 34.77 -16.42 8.39
C LYS A 527 34.60 -15.82 9.78
N PHE A 528 34.21 -16.64 10.76
CA PHE A 528 34.11 -16.21 12.16
C PHE A 528 35.46 -16.26 12.88
N CYS A 529 35.74 -15.22 13.65
CA CYS A 529 36.97 -15.03 14.40
C CYS A 529 36.69 -14.55 15.83
N THR A 530 37.60 -14.86 16.76
CA THR A 530 37.66 -14.25 18.08
C THR A 530 38.78 -13.21 18.13
N ARG A 531 38.55 -12.15 18.91
CA ARG A 531 39.54 -11.09 19.14
C ARG A 531 40.35 -11.37 20.41
N GLU A 532 41.66 -11.52 20.28
CA GLU A 532 42.55 -11.78 21.42
C GLU A 532 43.03 -10.48 22.10
N GLY A 533 42.33 -10.08 23.16
CA GLY A 533 42.68 -8.90 23.97
C GLY A 533 42.52 -7.56 23.23
N ASN A 534 43.21 -6.53 23.72
CA ASN A 534 43.18 -5.17 23.11
C ASN A 534 44.09 -5.04 21.87
N GLN A 535 44.72 -6.13 21.41
CA GLN A 535 45.49 -6.14 20.16
C GLN A 535 44.56 -6.62 19.03
N ASP A 536 44.64 -6.03 17.83
CA ASP A 536 43.86 -6.44 16.66
C ASP A 536 44.42 -7.75 16.06
N LYS A 537 44.49 -8.80 16.89
CA LYS A 537 44.82 -10.18 16.51
C LYS A 537 43.53 -10.99 16.50
N PHE A 538 43.25 -11.59 15.35
CA PHE A 538 42.05 -12.39 15.11
C PHE A 538 42.45 -13.87 14.99
N SER A 539 41.82 -14.72 15.80
CA SER A 539 41.97 -16.18 15.74
C SER A 539 40.68 -16.82 15.24
N TYR A 540 40.78 -17.72 14.24
CA TYR A 540 39.61 -18.35 13.64
C TYR A 540 38.93 -19.34 14.58
N LEU A 541 37.60 -19.40 14.54
CA LEU A 541 36.85 -20.37 15.33
C LEU A 541 37.11 -21.81 14.87
N PRO A 542 37.22 -22.78 15.80
CA PRO A 542 37.29 -24.18 15.45
C PRO A 542 35.98 -24.64 14.81
N ILE A 543 36.08 -25.43 13.74
CA ILE A 543 34.92 -25.93 12.99
C ILE A 543 34.62 -27.36 13.45
N GLN A 544 33.45 -27.59 14.04
CA GLN A 544 32.96 -28.92 14.37
C GLN A 544 31.78 -29.28 13.47
N LYS A 545 31.85 -30.44 12.78
CA LYS A 545 30.79 -30.91 11.86
C LYS A 545 30.38 -29.87 10.79
N GLY A 546 31.31 -29.04 10.35
CA GLY A 546 31.08 -28.02 9.31
C GLY A 546 30.53 -26.68 9.81
N ILE A 547 30.28 -26.51 11.11
CA ILE A 547 29.79 -25.26 11.72
C ILE A 547 30.84 -24.71 12.68
N PRO A 548 31.17 -23.41 12.64
CA PRO A 548 32.08 -22.80 13.60
C PRO A 548 31.44 -22.77 15.00
N GLU A 549 32.22 -23.14 16.01
CA GLU A 549 31.80 -23.21 17.40
C GLU A 549 32.48 -22.12 18.23
N LEU A 550 31.67 -21.22 18.82
CA LEU A 550 32.09 -20.15 19.69
C LEU A 550 31.99 -20.59 21.15
N VAL A 551 33.13 -20.74 21.82
CA VAL A 551 33.19 -21.03 23.26
C VAL A 551 33.29 -19.73 24.04
N LEU A 552 32.16 -19.27 24.58
CA LEU A 552 32.08 -18.05 25.37
C LEU A 552 32.54 -18.32 26.81
N LYS A 553 33.72 -17.78 27.15
CA LYS A 553 34.27 -17.75 28.51
C LYS A 553 34.07 -16.36 29.14
N ASP A 554 34.75 -15.37 28.58
CA ASP A 554 34.76 -13.95 28.99
C ASP A 554 34.93 -12.97 27.81
N GLN A 555 34.95 -13.48 26.58
CA GLN A 555 35.14 -12.70 25.36
C GLN A 555 33.97 -11.73 25.17
N LYS A 556 34.26 -10.42 25.13
CA LYS A 556 33.27 -9.34 24.95
C LYS A 556 32.92 -9.07 23.49
N ASP A 557 33.86 -9.36 22.58
CA ASP A 557 33.74 -9.08 21.16
C ASP A 557 34.01 -10.35 20.35
N ILE A 558 33.26 -10.53 19.28
CA ILE A 558 33.56 -11.45 18.18
C ILE A 558 33.82 -10.64 16.91
N ALA A 559 34.48 -11.25 15.92
CA ALA A 559 34.74 -10.63 14.64
C ALA A 559 34.27 -11.53 13.50
N LEU A 560 33.69 -10.92 12.47
CA LEU A 560 33.34 -11.57 11.22
C LEU A 560 34.24 -11.02 10.12
N GLU A 561 35.16 -11.84 9.62
CA GLU A 561 35.97 -11.55 8.43
C GLU A 561 35.06 -11.65 7.21
N ILE A 562 35.01 -10.60 6.39
CA ILE A 562 34.23 -10.55 5.17
C ILE A 562 35.16 -10.17 4.03
N THR A 563 35.13 -10.96 2.96
CA THR A 563 35.83 -10.69 1.71
C THR A 563 34.81 -10.53 0.58
N VAL A 564 34.84 -9.38 -0.09
CA VAL A 564 34.02 -9.11 -1.27
C VAL A 564 34.92 -8.93 -2.48
N THR A 565 34.59 -9.59 -3.59
CA THR A 565 35.35 -9.53 -4.86
C THR A 565 34.45 -9.16 -6.02
N ASN A 566 35.00 -8.44 -7.01
CA ASN A 566 34.33 -8.13 -8.28
C ASN A 566 35.18 -8.62 -9.45
N SER A 567 35.39 -9.93 -9.52
CA SER A 567 36.18 -10.57 -10.57
C SER A 567 35.26 -11.25 -11.58
N PRO A 568 35.63 -11.33 -12.87
CA PRO A 568 34.84 -12.05 -13.87
C PRO A 568 34.53 -13.49 -13.46
N SER A 569 33.33 -13.99 -13.77
CA SER A 569 32.93 -15.35 -13.43
C SER A 569 33.77 -16.40 -14.16
N ASN A 570 34.15 -16.12 -15.40
CA ASN A 570 35.01 -16.96 -16.22
C ASN A 570 36.27 -16.19 -16.64
N PRO A 571 37.46 -16.55 -16.14
CA PRO A 571 38.72 -15.93 -16.56
C PRO A 571 39.01 -16.04 -18.06
N ARG A 572 38.39 -17.00 -18.77
CA ARG A 572 38.53 -17.18 -20.23
C ARG A 572 37.59 -16.29 -21.05
N ASP A 573 36.57 -15.70 -20.42
CA ASP A 573 35.63 -14.77 -21.04
C ASP A 573 35.38 -13.59 -20.07
N PRO A 574 36.37 -12.70 -19.91
CA PRO A 574 36.31 -11.61 -18.95
C PRO A 574 35.33 -10.51 -19.36
N THR A 575 34.87 -10.49 -20.60
CA THR A 575 33.97 -9.46 -21.15
C THR A 575 32.50 -9.69 -20.81
N ARG A 576 32.14 -10.90 -20.36
CA ARG A 576 30.76 -11.25 -20.04
C ARG A 576 30.25 -10.58 -18.76
N ASP A 577 31.09 -10.47 -17.74
CA ASP A 577 30.76 -9.89 -16.43
C ASP A 577 32.02 -9.42 -15.68
N GLY A 578 31.82 -8.86 -14.49
CA GLY A 578 32.89 -8.29 -13.67
C GLY A 578 33.26 -6.87 -14.07
N ASP A 579 32.35 -6.14 -14.74
CA ASP A 579 32.44 -4.68 -14.91
C ASP A 579 32.42 -3.95 -13.56
N ASP A 580 32.74 -2.66 -13.60
CA ASP A 580 32.69 -1.79 -12.42
C ASP A 580 31.29 -1.80 -11.77
N ALA A 581 31.24 -2.10 -10.48
CA ALA A 581 29.99 -2.14 -9.72
C ALA A 581 29.72 -0.79 -9.05
N HIS A 582 28.67 -0.09 -9.50
CA HIS A 582 28.31 1.24 -8.98
C HIS A 582 27.42 1.16 -7.74
N GLU A 583 27.63 2.07 -6.79
CA GLU A 583 26.97 2.06 -5.47
C GLU A 583 27.02 0.68 -4.79
N ALA A 584 28.16 -0.02 -4.90
CA ALA A 584 28.32 -1.33 -4.28
C ALA A 584 28.38 -1.19 -2.76
N LYS A 585 27.44 -1.86 -2.07
CA LYS A 585 27.37 -1.88 -0.61
C LYS A 585 27.02 -3.26 -0.08
N LEU A 586 27.44 -3.52 1.15
CA LEU A 586 27.06 -4.67 1.93
C LEU A 586 26.17 -4.21 3.09
N ILE A 587 25.00 -4.83 3.21
CA ILE A 587 24.10 -4.68 4.35
C ILE A 587 24.27 -5.90 5.24
N ALA A 588 24.73 -5.69 6.46
CA ALA A 588 24.84 -6.73 7.48
C ALA A 588 23.77 -6.50 8.56
N THR A 589 22.88 -7.48 8.75
CA THR A 589 21.84 -7.46 9.78
C THR A 589 22.18 -8.48 10.87
N PHE A 590 22.15 -8.02 12.11
CA PHE A 590 22.54 -8.77 13.29
C PHE A 590 21.30 -9.18 14.10
N PRO A 591 21.33 -10.35 14.76
CA PRO A 591 20.29 -10.75 15.70
C PRO A 591 20.36 -9.90 16.97
N ASP A 592 19.28 -9.84 17.76
CA ASP A 592 19.18 -9.07 19.01
C ASP A 592 20.20 -9.50 20.10
N THR A 593 20.98 -10.55 19.84
CA THR A 593 22.05 -11.03 20.73
C THR A 593 23.42 -10.41 20.41
N LEU A 594 23.55 -9.73 19.25
CA LEU A 594 24.79 -9.12 18.76
C LEU A 594 24.56 -7.65 18.39
N THR A 595 25.48 -6.79 18.83
CA THR A 595 25.47 -5.36 18.50
C THR A 595 26.73 -4.94 17.78
N TYR A 596 26.59 -4.09 16.75
CA TYR A 596 27.73 -3.54 16.02
C TYR A 596 28.63 -2.70 16.93
N SER A 597 29.95 -3.00 16.91
CA SER A 597 30.96 -2.26 17.67
C SER A 597 31.82 -1.39 16.76
N ALA A 598 32.51 -1.99 15.78
CA ALA A 598 33.39 -1.28 14.86
C ALA A 598 33.71 -2.13 13.62
N TYR A 599 34.42 -1.54 12.64
CA TYR A 599 35.05 -2.29 11.55
C TYR A 599 36.58 -2.07 11.52
N ARG A 600 37.31 -3.03 10.95
CA ARG A 600 38.77 -2.98 10.74
C ARG A 600 39.13 -3.53 9.36
N GLU A 601 39.98 -2.83 8.62
CA GLU A 601 40.44 -3.26 7.31
C GLU A 601 41.80 -3.99 7.41
N LEU A 602 41.99 -5.08 6.66
CA LEU A 602 43.19 -5.93 6.76
C LEU A 602 44.39 -5.37 5.97
N ARG A 603 44.16 -4.49 4.98
CA ARG A 603 45.22 -3.80 4.23
C ARG A 603 44.86 -2.33 4.07
N ALA A 604 45.78 -1.44 4.39
CA ALA A 604 45.70 -0.05 3.94
C ALA A 604 45.90 -0.02 2.41
N PHE A 605 44.84 -0.26 1.64
CA PHE A 605 44.84 0.11 0.23
C PHE A 605 44.93 1.65 0.14
N PRO A 606 45.64 2.23 -0.85
CA PRO A 606 45.95 3.67 -0.84
C PRO A 606 44.74 4.60 -1.02
N GLU A 607 43.55 4.07 -1.26
CA GLU A 607 42.30 4.84 -1.41
C GLU A 607 41.29 4.32 -0.38
N LYS A 608 40.95 5.14 0.63
CA LYS A 608 39.84 4.88 1.55
C LYS A 608 38.53 4.72 0.76
N GLN A 609 38.16 3.49 0.40
CA GLN A 609 36.90 3.19 -0.29
C GLN A 609 35.88 2.50 0.62
N LEU A 610 36.31 1.94 1.76
CA LEU A 610 35.45 1.22 2.68
C LEU A 610 34.98 2.12 3.83
N SER A 611 33.66 2.20 4.05
CA SER A 611 33.07 2.87 5.21
C SER A 611 31.83 2.13 5.69
N CYS A 612 31.82 1.68 6.95
CA CYS A 612 30.66 1.05 7.58
C CYS A 612 30.00 1.98 8.60
N VAL A 613 28.70 2.19 8.46
CA VAL A 613 27.86 2.97 9.38
C VAL A 613 26.76 2.07 9.90
N ALA A 614 26.59 2.02 11.23
CA ALA A 614 25.51 1.27 11.85
C ALA A 614 24.30 2.16 12.18
N ASN A 615 23.13 1.53 12.25
CA ASN A 615 21.92 2.18 12.75
C ASN A 615 22.03 2.51 14.25
N GLN A 616 21.09 3.32 14.78
CA GLN A 616 21.13 3.79 16.17
C GLN A 616 21.17 2.66 17.21
N ASN A 617 20.55 1.52 16.91
CA ASN A 617 20.47 0.36 17.81
C ASN A 617 21.58 -0.67 17.57
N GLY A 618 22.48 -0.45 16.59
CA GLY A 618 23.55 -1.37 16.24
C GLY A 618 23.12 -2.73 15.65
N SER A 619 21.85 -2.89 15.27
CA SER A 619 21.29 -4.13 14.71
C SER A 619 21.50 -4.28 13.20
N GLN A 620 21.90 -3.22 12.51
CA GLN A 620 22.26 -3.26 11.09
C GLN A 620 23.45 -2.34 10.83
N ALA A 621 24.39 -2.82 10.01
CA ALA A 621 25.51 -2.03 9.49
C ALA A 621 25.50 -1.99 7.97
N ASP A 622 25.58 -0.79 7.41
CA ASP A 622 25.69 -0.54 5.97
C ASP A 622 27.15 -0.19 5.65
N CYS A 623 27.82 -1.06 4.91
CA CYS A 623 29.21 -0.93 4.49
C CYS A 623 29.30 -0.55 3.01
N GLU A 624 29.71 0.67 2.72
CA GLU A 624 30.00 1.14 1.36
C GLU A 624 31.34 0.52 0.91
N LEU A 625 31.34 -0.24 -0.19
CA LEU A 625 32.52 -0.96 -0.69
C LEU A 625 33.32 -0.15 -1.72
N GLY A 626 32.66 0.78 -2.41
CA GLY A 626 33.24 1.65 -3.42
C GLY A 626 32.20 2.12 -4.45
N ASN A 627 32.43 3.28 -5.07
CA ASN A 627 31.54 3.83 -6.09
C ASN A 627 32.28 4.54 -7.24
N PRO A 628 32.80 3.79 -8.23
CA PRO A 628 32.58 2.34 -8.44
C PRO A 628 33.52 1.44 -7.62
N PHE A 629 33.06 0.21 -7.35
CA PHE A 629 33.90 -0.91 -6.93
C PHE A 629 34.44 -1.60 -8.19
N LYS A 630 35.72 -1.35 -8.49
CA LYS A 630 36.32 -1.58 -9.81
C LYS A 630 36.38 -3.06 -10.20
N ARG A 631 36.48 -3.32 -11.50
CA ARG A 631 36.80 -4.66 -12.04
C ARG A 631 38.08 -5.22 -11.41
N ASN A 632 38.03 -6.51 -11.03
CA ASN A 632 39.10 -7.25 -10.35
C ASN A 632 39.52 -6.68 -8.97
N SER A 633 38.72 -5.83 -8.33
CA SER A 633 38.99 -5.40 -6.96
C SER A 633 38.50 -6.43 -5.94
N SER A 634 39.24 -6.52 -4.83
CA SER A 634 38.88 -7.33 -3.66
C SER A 634 39.09 -6.51 -2.40
N VAL A 635 38.10 -6.51 -1.50
CA VAL A 635 38.20 -5.87 -0.18
C VAL A 635 37.96 -6.89 0.91
N THR A 636 38.83 -6.90 1.93
CA THR A 636 38.72 -7.77 3.10
C THR A 636 38.75 -6.94 4.37
N PHE A 637 37.71 -7.08 5.19
CA PHE A 637 37.56 -6.34 6.44
C PHE A 637 36.86 -7.19 7.49
N TYR A 638 36.98 -6.75 8.75
CA TYR A 638 36.36 -7.37 9.92
C TYR A 638 35.24 -6.50 10.43
N LEU A 639 34.06 -7.08 10.63
CA LEU A 639 32.99 -6.51 11.45
C LEU A 639 33.16 -7.01 12.88
N ILE A 640 33.39 -6.10 13.82
CA ILE A 640 33.52 -6.39 15.25
C ILE A 640 32.14 -6.23 15.89
N LEU A 641 31.67 -7.27 16.56
CA LEU A 641 30.35 -7.37 17.15
C LEU A 641 30.46 -7.68 18.65
N SER A 642 29.69 -6.99 19.47
CA SER A 642 29.64 -7.21 20.92
C SER A 642 28.74 -8.40 21.26
N THR A 643 29.19 -9.27 22.15
CA THR A 643 28.45 -10.45 22.65
C THR A 643 27.80 -10.20 24.02
N THR A 644 27.68 -8.94 24.43
CA THR A 644 27.13 -8.56 25.75
C THR A 644 25.70 -9.07 25.95
N GLU A 645 24.90 -9.11 24.89
CA GLU A 645 23.48 -9.47 24.91
C GLU A 645 23.24 -10.97 24.70
N VAL A 646 24.31 -11.77 24.49
CA VAL A 646 24.20 -13.24 24.42
C VAL A 646 23.80 -13.80 25.78
N THR A 647 22.67 -14.51 25.79
CA THR A 647 22.08 -15.18 26.96
C THR A 647 22.37 -16.68 26.94
N PHE A 648 22.06 -17.37 28.05
CA PHE A 648 22.26 -18.82 28.16
C PHE A 648 21.37 -19.65 27.23
N ASP A 649 20.23 -19.09 26.79
CA ASP A 649 19.30 -19.75 25.87
C ASP A 649 19.73 -19.62 24.40
N THR A 650 20.77 -18.82 24.12
CA THR A 650 21.27 -18.63 22.74
C THR A 650 22.08 -19.84 22.30
N THR A 651 21.56 -20.61 21.34
CA THR A 651 22.25 -21.79 20.77
C THR A 651 23.06 -21.45 19.53
N ASP A 652 22.59 -20.51 18.73
CA ASP A 652 23.15 -20.16 17.42
C ASP A 652 23.17 -18.64 17.21
N LEU A 653 24.12 -18.16 16.41
CA LEU A 653 24.26 -16.76 15.99
C LEU A 653 24.12 -16.69 14.47
N ASP A 654 23.05 -16.06 14.00
CA ASP A 654 22.71 -15.95 12.59
C ASP A 654 22.85 -14.50 12.11
N ILE A 655 23.88 -14.21 11.32
CA ILE A 655 24.11 -12.88 10.74
C ILE A 655 23.70 -12.90 9.27
N ASN A 656 22.79 -12.04 8.86
CA ASN A 656 22.35 -11.94 7.48
C ASN A 656 23.20 -10.90 6.71
N LEU A 657 23.81 -11.32 5.60
CA LEU A 657 24.67 -10.52 4.75
C LEU A 657 24.04 -10.39 3.36
N LYS A 658 23.77 -9.16 2.92
CA LYS A 658 23.17 -8.87 1.62
C LYS A 658 23.99 -7.85 0.84
N LEU A 659 24.42 -8.20 -0.36
CA LEU A 659 25.09 -7.29 -1.28
C LEU A 659 24.05 -6.54 -2.14
N GLU A 660 24.28 -5.25 -2.38
CA GLU A 660 23.47 -4.42 -3.27
C GLU A 660 24.36 -3.57 -4.20
N THR A 661 23.93 -3.39 -5.44
CA THR A 661 24.56 -2.50 -6.43
C THR A 661 23.50 -1.99 -7.41
N THR A 662 23.78 -0.86 -8.07
CA THR A 662 22.97 -0.33 -9.18
C THR A 662 23.35 -0.90 -10.53
N SER A 663 24.47 -1.63 -10.61
CA SER A 663 24.91 -2.37 -11.80
C SER A 663 24.07 -3.64 -12.01
N ASN A 664 24.05 -4.17 -13.22
CA ASN A 664 23.23 -5.33 -13.55
C ASN A 664 23.83 -6.61 -12.96
N GLN A 665 23.09 -7.27 -12.06
CA GLN A 665 23.50 -8.54 -11.45
C GLN A 665 22.31 -9.24 -10.76
N ASP A 666 21.87 -10.37 -11.29
CA ASP A 666 20.67 -11.08 -10.80
C ASP A 666 20.92 -12.02 -9.60
N ASN A 667 22.19 -12.34 -9.28
CA ASN A 667 22.57 -13.38 -8.30
C ASN A 667 22.92 -12.84 -6.89
N LEU A 668 22.29 -11.76 -6.43
CA LEU A 668 22.55 -11.12 -5.13
C LEU A 668 21.63 -11.63 -4.01
N ALA A 669 21.61 -12.95 -3.79
CA ALA A 669 20.86 -13.54 -2.68
C ALA A 669 21.51 -13.22 -1.32
N SER A 670 20.68 -13.08 -0.28
CA SER A 670 21.16 -12.93 1.10
C SER A 670 21.84 -14.21 1.59
N ILE A 671 22.99 -14.07 2.26
CA ILE A 671 23.76 -15.18 2.84
C ILE A 671 23.65 -15.09 4.36
N THR A 672 23.27 -16.18 5.02
CA THR A 672 23.23 -16.26 6.48
C THR A 672 24.49 -16.92 7.02
N ALA A 673 25.30 -16.16 7.76
CA ALA A 673 26.46 -16.66 8.47
C ALA A 673 26.07 -17.19 9.85
N THR A 674 26.16 -18.50 10.05
CA THR A 674 25.70 -19.20 11.27
C THR A 674 26.88 -19.70 12.12
N ALA A 675 26.87 -19.46 13.43
CA ALA A 675 27.84 -20.02 14.38
C ALA A 675 27.15 -20.58 15.63
N LYS A 676 27.63 -21.73 16.14
CA LYS A 676 27.11 -22.36 17.36
C LYS A 676 27.72 -21.74 18.61
N VAL A 677 26.92 -21.55 19.65
CA VAL A 677 27.34 -20.96 20.92
C VAL A 677 27.41 -22.02 22.01
N VAL A 678 28.56 -22.12 22.67
CA VAL A 678 28.76 -22.94 23.85
C VAL A 678 29.26 -22.08 25.00
N ILE A 679 28.60 -22.14 26.15
CA ILE A 679 28.89 -21.29 27.31
C ILE A 679 29.54 -22.14 28.41
N GLU A 680 30.72 -21.70 28.86
CA GLU A 680 31.47 -22.37 29.93
C GLU A 680 31.25 -21.67 31.27
N LEU A 681 30.71 -22.39 32.27
CA LEU A 681 30.43 -21.83 33.60
C LEU A 681 31.65 -21.99 34.53
N LEU A 682 32.14 -20.87 35.07
CA LEU A 682 33.27 -20.82 36.00
C LEU A 682 32.82 -20.91 37.47
N LEU A 683 32.22 -22.03 37.86
CA LEU A 683 31.81 -22.32 39.25
C LEU A 683 32.86 -23.14 40.00
N SER A 684 33.05 -22.83 41.28
CA SER A 684 33.95 -23.56 42.18
C SER A 684 33.34 -23.73 43.58
N VAL A 685 33.58 -24.89 44.20
CA VAL A 685 33.13 -25.22 45.57
C VAL A 685 34.31 -25.60 46.45
N SER A 686 34.30 -25.11 47.70
CA SER A 686 35.27 -25.47 48.75
C SER A 686 34.53 -25.65 50.08
N GLY A 687 35.08 -26.40 51.04
CA GLY A 687 34.43 -26.53 52.35
C GLY A 687 35.38 -26.79 53.51
N VAL A 688 34.96 -26.38 54.72
CA VAL A 688 35.77 -26.38 55.95
C VAL A 688 34.90 -26.72 57.16
N ALA A 689 35.41 -27.52 58.10
CA ALA A 689 34.76 -27.82 59.38
C ALA A 689 35.34 -26.99 60.54
N LYS A 690 34.49 -26.51 61.46
CA LYS A 690 34.82 -25.64 62.59
C LYS A 690 34.18 -26.14 63.90
N PRO A 691 34.94 -26.39 64.98
CA PRO A 691 36.40 -26.50 64.99
C PRO A 691 36.88 -27.73 64.19
N SER A 692 38.14 -27.72 63.77
CA SER A 692 38.74 -28.81 62.99
C SER A 692 39.18 -30.01 63.83
N GLN A 693 38.92 -30.00 65.14
CA GLN A 693 39.12 -31.08 66.11
C GLN A 693 38.08 -30.94 67.21
N VAL A 694 37.51 -32.06 67.66
CA VAL A 694 36.37 -32.08 68.58
C VAL A 694 36.55 -33.25 69.53
N TYR A 695 36.29 -33.05 70.81
CA TYR A 695 36.40 -34.09 71.83
C TYR A 695 34.99 -34.59 72.21
N PHE A 696 34.87 -35.88 72.53
CA PHE A 696 33.63 -36.49 73.02
C PHE A 696 33.84 -37.04 74.43
N GLY A 697 32.84 -36.86 75.30
CA GLY A 697 32.87 -37.23 76.71
C GLY A 697 31.52 -36.99 77.39
N GLY A 698 31.37 -37.38 78.65
CA GLY A 698 30.13 -37.27 79.44
C GLY A 698 29.48 -38.62 79.73
N THR A 699 28.23 -38.60 80.20
CA THR A 699 27.44 -39.81 80.50
C THR A 699 26.58 -40.21 79.31
N VAL A 700 26.38 -41.51 79.10
CA VAL A 700 25.49 -42.03 78.06
C VAL A 700 24.04 -41.63 78.36
N VAL A 701 23.46 -40.79 77.50
CA VAL A 701 22.06 -40.37 77.54
C VAL A 701 21.33 -40.93 76.33
N GLY A 702 20.17 -41.54 76.56
CA GLY A 702 19.32 -42.10 75.50
C GLY A 702 18.52 -41.03 74.75
N GLU A 703 18.11 -41.33 73.52
CA GLU A 703 17.44 -40.39 72.59
C GLU A 703 16.21 -39.70 73.20
N GLN A 704 15.34 -40.46 73.88
CA GLN A 704 14.10 -39.93 74.48
C GLN A 704 14.34 -39.02 75.70
N ALA A 705 15.54 -39.06 76.29
CA ALA A 705 15.90 -38.26 77.44
C ALA A 705 16.50 -36.89 77.08
N MET A 706 16.88 -36.68 75.81
CA MET A 706 17.51 -35.43 75.36
C MET A 706 16.48 -34.31 75.20
N LYS A 707 16.68 -33.19 75.88
CA LYS A 707 15.79 -32.02 75.84
C LYS A 707 16.45 -30.77 75.24
N SER A 708 17.78 -30.71 75.23
CA SER A 708 18.55 -29.57 74.73
C SER A 708 19.68 -29.99 73.77
N GLU A 709 20.07 -29.09 72.86
CA GLU A 709 21.17 -29.36 71.91
C GLU A 709 22.53 -29.65 72.59
N ASP A 710 22.75 -29.13 73.80
CA ASP A 710 24.01 -29.29 74.54
C ASP A 710 24.15 -30.70 75.14
N GLU A 711 23.03 -31.40 75.38
CA GLU A 711 23.01 -32.79 75.88
C GLU A 711 23.40 -33.81 74.80
N VAL A 712 23.35 -33.42 73.52
CA VAL A 712 23.73 -34.28 72.39
C VAL A 712 25.25 -34.47 72.33
N GLY A 713 25.99 -33.37 72.46
CA GLY A 713 27.44 -33.35 72.44
C GLY A 713 28.04 -32.09 71.82
N SER A 714 29.27 -32.22 71.35
CA SER A 714 30.09 -31.09 70.89
C SER A 714 29.58 -30.50 69.56
N LEU A 715 29.63 -29.16 69.46
CA LEU A 715 29.18 -28.41 68.28
C LEU A 715 30.21 -28.47 67.14
N ILE A 716 29.75 -28.80 65.93
CA ILE A 716 30.55 -28.82 64.70
C ILE A 716 29.79 -28.07 63.59
N GLU A 717 30.41 -27.05 63.03
CA GLU A 717 29.88 -26.27 61.91
C GLU A 717 30.65 -26.58 60.63
N TYR A 718 29.94 -27.03 59.59
CA TYR A 718 30.50 -27.28 58.25
C TYR A 718 30.13 -26.13 57.32
N GLU A 719 31.12 -25.36 56.89
CA GLU A 719 30.95 -24.22 55.98
C GLU A 719 31.39 -24.61 54.57
N PHE A 720 30.45 -24.62 53.61
CA PHE A 720 30.70 -24.80 52.18
C PHE A 720 30.65 -23.45 51.47
N ARG A 721 31.74 -23.05 50.82
CA ARG A 721 31.86 -21.81 50.06
C ARG A 721 31.79 -22.09 48.57
N VAL A 722 30.83 -21.45 47.90
CA VAL A 722 30.67 -21.51 46.44
C VAL A 722 31.08 -20.16 45.86
N ILE A 723 31.92 -20.18 44.83
CA ILE A 723 32.42 -18.99 44.13
C ILE A 723 32.02 -19.09 42.66
N ASN A 724 31.42 -18.02 42.14
CA ASN A 724 31.13 -17.82 40.73
C ASN A 724 32.08 -16.74 40.17
N LEU A 725 32.93 -17.12 39.22
CA LEU A 725 33.83 -16.20 38.53
C LEU A 725 33.27 -15.74 37.16
N GLY A 726 32.11 -16.27 36.75
CA GLY A 726 31.44 -15.94 35.48
C GLY A 726 30.27 -14.95 35.63
N LYS A 727 29.37 -14.91 34.63
CA LYS A 727 28.15 -14.08 34.67
C LYS A 727 27.24 -14.48 35.87
N PRO A 728 26.51 -13.54 36.50
CA PRO A 728 25.60 -13.85 37.62
C PRO A 728 24.52 -14.87 37.22
N LEU A 729 24.23 -15.83 38.10
CA LEU A 729 23.25 -16.89 37.85
C LEU A 729 21.80 -16.49 38.22
N LYS A 730 21.53 -15.19 38.41
CA LYS A 730 20.24 -14.68 38.93
C LYS A 730 19.00 -15.14 38.14
N ASN A 731 19.17 -15.46 36.86
CA ASN A 731 18.07 -15.88 35.96
C ASN A 731 18.08 -17.38 35.60
N LEU A 732 19.02 -18.17 36.12
CA LEU A 732 19.20 -19.58 35.73
C LEU A 732 18.60 -20.57 36.72
N GLY A 733 18.20 -21.73 36.16
CA GLY A 733 17.77 -22.92 36.89
C GLY A 733 18.69 -23.23 38.07
N THR A 734 18.10 -23.75 39.15
CA THR A 734 18.73 -23.86 40.47
C THR A 734 20.00 -24.72 40.43
N ALA A 735 21.16 -24.08 40.27
CA ALA A 735 22.42 -24.69 40.66
C ALA A 735 22.25 -25.20 42.09
N THR A 736 22.46 -26.49 42.30
CA THR A 736 22.13 -27.16 43.55
C THR A 736 23.43 -27.69 44.16
N LEU A 737 23.70 -27.25 45.39
CA LEU A 737 24.76 -27.83 46.20
C LEU A 737 24.24 -29.12 46.83
N ASN A 738 24.79 -30.25 46.40
CA ASN A 738 24.48 -31.58 46.88
C ASN A 738 25.50 -31.99 47.94
N ILE A 739 25.08 -32.12 49.20
CA ILE A 739 25.93 -32.49 50.34
C ILE A 739 25.56 -33.90 50.81
N GLN A 740 26.53 -34.81 50.85
CA GLN A 740 26.36 -36.15 51.41
C GLN A 740 26.57 -36.09 52.93
N TRP A 741 25.49 -36.11 53.71
CA TRP A 741 25.52 -35.88 55.16
C TRP A 741 25.57 -37.19 55.97
N PRO A 742 26.62 -37.44 56.78
CA PRO A 742 26.77 -38.65 57.61
C PRO A 742 25.84 -38.64 58.83
N LYS A 743 24.68 -39.30 58.72
CA LYS A 743 23.63 -39.26 59.75
C LYS A 743 23.82 -40.32 60.83
N GLU A 744 23.95 -41.58 60.43
CA GLU A 744 23.95 -42.75 61.33
C GLU A 744 25.02 -43.75 60.92
N ILE A 745 25.57 -44.47 61.88
CA ILE A 745 26.43 -45.63 61.58
C ILE A 745 25.57 -46.86 61.21
N SER A 746 26.18 -47.88 60.61
CA SER A 746 25.44 -49.03 60.03
C SER A 746 24.53 -49.78 61.01
N ASN A 747 24.70 -49.63 62.33
CA ASN A 747 23.86 -50.23 63.37
C ASN A 747 22.64 -49.37 63.78
N GLY A 748 22.39 -48.24 63.10
CA GLY A 748 21.25 -47.35 63.36
C GLY A 748 21.45 -46.32 64.47
N LYS A 749 22.65 -46.22 65.06
CA LYS A 749 22.97 -45.18 66.05
C LYS A 749 23.39 -43.86 65.37
N TRP A 750 22.98 -42.74 65.94
CA TRP A 750 23.30 -41.39 65.45
C TRP A 750 24.80 -41.10 65.43
N LEU A 751 25.28 -40.44 64.38
CA LEU A 751 26.66 -39.97 64.22
C LEU A 751 26.75 -38.44 64.33
N LEU A 752 26.14 -37.72 63.38
CA LEU A 752 26.06 -36.26 63.37
C LEU A 752 24.60 -35.82 63.35
N TYR A 753 24.19 -35.14 64.43
CA TYR A 753 22.87 -34.57 64.54
C TYR A 753 22.82 -33.18 63.92
N LEU A 754 22.07 -33.01 62.83
CA LEU A 754 21.96 -31.73 62.14
C LEU A 754 20.95 -30.84 62.88
N VAL A 755 21.41 -29.69 63.38
CA VAL A 755 20.61 -28.75 64.18
C VAL A 755 19.95 -27.70 63.29
N LYS A 756 20.72 -27.06 62.41
CA LYS A 756 20.20 -26.05 61.49
C LYS A 756 21.11 -25.89 60.29
N VAL A 757 20.53 -25.37 59.22
CA VAL A 757 21.26 -24.95 58.02
C VAL A 757 21.10 -23.46 57.85
N GLU A 758 22.21 -22.74 57.70
CA GLU A 758 22.23 -21.31 57.45
C GLU A 758 22.92 -21.02 56.12
N SER A 759 22.55 -19.92 55.48
CA SER A 759 23.22 -19.46 54.27
C SER A 759 23.55 -17.97 54.37
N LYS A 760 24.64 -17.56 53.72
CA LYS A 760 25.02 -16.16 53.53
C LYS A 760 25.31 -15.93 52.05
N GLY A 761 24.85 -14.80 51.53
CA GLY A 761 25.01 -14.44 50.11
C GLY A 761 24.04 -15.17 49.17
N LEU A 762 23.01 -15.83 49.72
CA LEU A 762 21.90 -16.45 48.97
C LEU A 762 20.59 -15.88 49.51
N GLU A 763 19.52 -15.99 48.73
CA GLU A 763 18.15 -15.75 49.22
C GLU A 763 17.78 -16.79 50.30
N LYS A 764 16.66 -16.62 51.04
CA LYS A 764 16.26 -17.59 52.09
C LYS A 764 16.09 -18.99 51.49
N ILE A 765 17.11 -19.84 51.66
CA ILE A 765 17.10 -21.21 51.14
C ILE A 765 16.43 -22.19 52.12
N ALA A 766 15.69 -23.15 51.57
CA ALA A 766 15.20 -24.32 52.30
C ALA A 766 15.86 -25.57 51.70
N CYS A 767 16.90 -26.10 52.35
CA CYS A 767 17.53 -27.33 51.89
C CYS A 767 16.62 -28.54 52.10
N GLN A 768 16.62 -29.51 51.19
CA GLN A 768 15.78 -30.71 51.28
C GLN A 768 16.64 -31.95 51.59
N PRO A 769 16.12 -32.93 52.34
CA PRO A 769 14.80 -32.97 52.99
C PRO A 769 14.79 -32.22 54.36
N GLN A 770 13.74 -31.44 54.60
CA GLN A 770 13.58 -30.68 55.86
C GLN A 770 13.37 -31.59 57.09
N SER A 771 12.89 -32.83 56.88
CA SER A 771 12.71 -33.82 57.95
C SER A 771 14.00 -34.22 58.65
N GLU A 772 15.16 -33.95 58.05
CA GLU A 772 16.48 -34.29 58.61
C GLU A 772 17.10 -33.13 59.40
N ILE A 773 16.49 -31.95 59.41
CA ILE A 773 16.97 -30.78 60.13
C ILE A 773 16.25 -30.70 61.47
N ASN A 774 16.98 -30.92 62.57
CA ASN A 774 16.48 -30.96 63.95
C ASN A 774 15.26 -31.90 64.15
N PRO A 775 15.32 -33.18 63.75
CA PRO A 775 14.17 -34.10 63.81
C PRO A 775 13.61 -34.29 65.22
N LEU A 776 14.43 -34.16 66.26
CA LEU A 776 14.01 -34.29 67.67
C LEU A 776 13.48 -32.99 68.28
N ASN A 777 13.38 -31.91 67.51
CA ASN A 777 12.92 -30.58 67.96
C ASN A 777 13.63 -30.09 69.25
N LEU A 778 14.93 -30.36 69.36
CA LEU A 778 15.71 -29.99 70.54
C LEU A 778 15.80 -28.46 70.65
N LYS A 779 15.64 -27.94 71.88
CA LYS A 779 15.68 -26.50 72.14
C LYS A 779 17.12 -26.00 72.24
N LYS A 780 17.34 -24.81 71.68
CA LYS A 780 18.60 -24.09 71.77
C LYS A 780 18.83 -23.60 73.21
N SER A 781 19.97 -23.95 73.79
CA SER A 781 20.40 -23.46 75.10
C SER A 781 20.62 -21.94 75.09
N HIS A 782 20.01 -21.24 76.05
CA HIS A 782 20.04 -19.77 76.18
C HIS A 782 21.05 -19.24 77.20
N ASN A 783 21.94 -20.08 77.74
CA ASN A 783 22.90 -19.66 78.76
C ASN A 783 24.32 -19.51 78.20
N SER A 784 24.59 -18.39 77.54
CA SER A 784 25.96 -17.89 77.35
C SER A 784 26.48 -17.24 78.64
N ARG A 785 26.56 -18.00 79.74
CA ARG A 785 27.51 -17.68 80.82
C ARG A 785 28.71 -18.57 80.58
N LYS A 786 29.80 -17.96 80.06
CA LYS A 786 31.15 -18.56 80.01
C LYS A 786 31.47 -19.15 81.38
N LYS A 787 31.22 -20.44 81.58
CA LYS A 787 31.83 -21.22 82.64
C LYS A 787 33.25 -21.45 82.15
N ARG A 788 34.20 -20.72 82.73
CA ARG A 788 35.63 -20.95 82.54
C ARG A 788 35.91 -22.40 82.89
N GLU A 789 36.11 -23.24 81.87
CA GLU A 789 36.85 -24.47 82.06
C GLU A 789 38.31 -24.09 82.27
N ILE A 790 38.71 -24.46 83.48
CA ILE A 790 40.00 -24.45 84.14
C ILE A 790 41.18 -24.51 83.17
N ALA A 791 42.06 -23.52 83.33
CA ALA A 791 43.41 -23.50 82.81
C ALA A 791 44.15 -24.79 83.15
N GLU A 792 44.79 -25.39 82.16
CA GLU A 792 45.90 -26.31 82.39
C GLU A 792 46.99 -25.58 83.17
N ARG A 793 47.04 -25.86 84.47
CA ARG A 793 48.24 -25.76 85.27
C ARG A 793 49.21 -26.82 84.76
N GLN A 794 50.40 -26.39 84.40
CA GLN A 794 51.58 -27.25 84.40
C GLN A 794 51.76 -27.81 85.82
N THR A 795 51.51 -29.09 85.99
CA THR A 795 52.08 -29.87 87.09
C THR A 795 52.83 -31.03 86.46
N ASP A 796 54.14 -30.90 86.57
CA ASP A 796 55.16 -31.92 86.36
C ASP A 796 54.91 -33.06 87.35
N ASP A 797 54.55 -34.25 86.85
CA ASP A 797 54.91 -35.48 87.56
C ASP A 797 55.03 -36.66 86.58
N GLY A 798 56.25 -37.19 86.53
CA GLY A 798 56.64 -38.23 85.61
C GLY A 798 56.04 -39.58 85.98
N ARG A 799 55.13 -40.09 85.13
CA ARG A 799 54.99 -41.54 84.93
C ARG A 799 55.01 -41.87 83.44
N LYS A 800 56.13 -42.48 83.04
CA LYS A 800 56.36 -43.11 81.75
C LYS A 800 55.17 -44.02 81.39
N PHE A 801 54.44 -43.68 80.34
CA PHE A 801 53.63 -44.63 79.58
C PHE A 801 54.27 -44.83 78.20
N SER A 802 54.39 -46.12 77.85
CA SER A 802 55.13 -46.68 76.72
C SER A 802 54.76 -46.10 75.34
N LEU A 803 55.77 -45.95 74.49
CA LEU A 803 55.74 -45.42 73.11
C LEU A 803 55.30 -46.42 72.03
N PHE A 804 54.69 -47.56 72.38
CA PHE A 804 54.25 -48.57 71.41
C PHE A 804 52.93 -49.24 71.81
N ALA A 805 51.81 -48.53 71.62
CA ALA A 805 50.50 -49.14 71.44
C ALA A 805 49.99 -48.74 70.05
N GLU A 806 49.55 -49.70 69.23
CA GLU A 806 48.94 -49.43 67.92
C GLU A 806 47.81 -48.40 68.08
N ARG A 807 47.99 -47.21 67.49
CA ARG A 807 46.92 -46.20 67.48
C ARG A 807 45.82 -46.68 66.55
N LYS A 808 44.68 -47.09 67.09
CA LYS A 808 43.53 -47.51 66.31
C LYS A 808 42.81 -46.28 65.77
N TYR A 809 42.70 -46.19 64.45
CA TYR A 809 41.98 -45.11 63.77
C TYR A 809 41.01 -45.65 62.73
N GLN A 810 39.94 -44.91 62.49
CA GLN A 810 38.93 -45.28 61.50
C GLN A 810 38.36 -44.04 60.82
N THR A 811 38.25 -44.11 59.49
CA THR A 811 37.56 -43.08 58.70
C THR A 811 36.12 -43.51 58.42
N LEU A 812 35.19 -42.63 58.75
CA LEU A 812 33.76 -42.79 58.59
C LEU A 812 33.31 -41.98 57.37
N ASN A 813 32.93 -42.67 56.30
CA ASN A 813 32.47 -42.07 55.05
C ASN A 813 31.16 -42.71 54.57
N CYS A 814 30.45 -41.96 53.73
CA CYS A 814 29.16 -42.37 53.16
C CYS A 814 29.21 -43.53 52.17
N SER A 815 30.39 -43.94 51.72
CA SER A 815 30.55 -44.97 50.69
C SER A 815 30.87 -46.35 51.27
N VAL A 816 31.27 -46.43 52.55
CA VAL A 816 31.80 -47.67 53.14
C VAL A 816 31.12 -48.03 54.46
N ASN A 817 31.04 -47.11 55.45
CA ASN A 817 30.75 -47.48 56.85
C ASN A 817 29.64 -46.66 57.54
N VAL A 818 28.98 -45.74 56.82
CA VAL A 818 28.01 -44.79 57.40
C VAL A 818 26.80 -44.64 56.48
N ASN A 819 25.62 -44.62 57.08
CA ASN A 819 24.37 -44.29 56.40
C ASN A 819 24.26 -42.76 56.26
N CYS A 820 24.32 -42.28 55.03
CA CYS A 820 24.26 -40.85 54.72
C CYS A 820 22.96 -40.43 54.05
N VAL A 821 22.56 -39.18 54.28
CA VAL A 821 21.42 -38.55 53.61
C VAL A 821 21.92 -37.43 52.71
N ASN A 822 21.38 -37.32 51.51
CA ASN A 822 21.72 -36.25 50.58
C ASN A 822 20.93 -34.98 50.91
N ILE A 823 21.62 -33.96 51.40
CA ILE A 823 21.08 -32.63 51.64
C ILE A 823 21.27 -31.80 50.37
N LYS A 824 20.17 -31.46 49.71
CA LYS A 824 20.15 -30.63 48.50
C LYS A 824 19.83 -29.19 48.88
N CYS A 825 20.77 -28.28 48.62
CA CYS A 825 20.62 -26.86 48.90
C CYS A 825 20.61 -26.07 47.57
N PRO A 826 19.46 -25.50 47.14
CA PRO A 826 19.41 -24.69 45.93
C PRO A 826 20.12 -23.35 46.13
N LEU A 827 21.06 -23.01 45.24
CA LEU A 827 21.89 -21.79 45.30
C LEU A 827 21.18 -20.60 44.63
N ARG A 828 19.96 -20.29 45.07
CA ARG A 828 19.17 -19.17 44.51
C ARG A 828 19.79 -17.82 44.85
N GLY A 829 19.93 -16.96 43.83
CA GLY A 829 20.49 -15.62 43.96
C GLY A 829 22.02 -15.58 44.05
N LEU A 830 22.74 -16.64 43.63
CA LEU A 830 24.20 -16.66 43.60
C LEU A 830 24.75 -15.63 42.60
N ASP A 831 25.28 -14.52 43.12
CA ASP A 831 25.92 -13.46 42.32
C ASP A 831 27.41 -13.80 42.10
N SER A 832 28.22 -13.71 43.16
CA SER A 832 29.68 -13.94 43.12
C SER A 832 30.16 -14.96 44.16
N LYS A 833 29.67 -14.91 45.40
CA LYS A 833 30.07 -15.82 46.47
C LYS A 833 28.92 -16.13 47.42
N ALA A 834 28.75 -17.40 47.73
CA ALA A 834 27.83 -17.88 48.73
C ALA A 834 28.53 -18.79 49.75
N SER A 835 27.99 -18.84 50.96
CA SER A 835 28.38 -19.84 51.96
C SER A 835 27.15 -20.53 52.55
N VAL A 836 27.14 -21.86 52.56
CA VAL A 836 26.14 -22.69 53.22
C VAL A 836 26.78 -23.33 54.45
N VAL A 837 26.21 -23.09 55.63
CA VAL A 837 26.73 -23.55 56.92
C VAL A 837 25.76 -24.55 57.53
N LEU A 838 26.22 -25.80 57.70
CA LEU A 838 25.49 -26.85 58.41
C LEU A 838 25.99 -26.89 59.84
N ARG A 839 25.12 -26.51 60.78
CA ARG A 839 25.40 -26.58 62.21
C ARG A 839 24.92 -27.92 62.74
N SER A 840 25.85 -28.68 63.30
CA SER A 840 25.61 -30.04 63.78
C SER A 840 26.19 -30.29 65.16
N ARG A 841 25.72 -31.34 65.82
CA ARG A 841 26.23 -31.83 67.10
C ARG A 841 26.74 -33.25 66.90
N LEU A 842 27.90 -33.53 67.47
CA LEU A 842 28.43 -34.88 67.58
C LEU A 842 27.59 -35.65 68.61
N TRP A 843 27.16 -36.88 68.30
CA TRP A 843 26.34 -37.67 69.22
C TRP A 843 27.20 -38.45 70.24
N ASN A 844 27.55 -37.83 71.37
CA ASN A 844 28.56 -38.36 72.30
C ASN A 844 28.27 -39.80 72.77
N SER A 845 27.00 -40.15 73.02
CA SER A 845 26.60 -41.51 73.47
C SER A 845 27.07 -42.61 72.50
N THR A 846 26.98 -42.38 71.18
CA THR A 846 27.37 -43.38 70.17
C THR A 846 28.89 -43.54 70.13
N PHE A 847 29.65 -42.45 70.28
CA PHE A 847 31.11 -42.51 70.32
C PHE A 847 31.64 -43.16 71.60
N LEU A 848 30.99 -42.95 72.74
CA LEU A 848 31.33 -43.60 74.01
C LEU A 848 31.03 -45.12 73.98
N GLU A 849 29.95 -45.54 73.34
CA GLU A 849 29.56 -46.96 73.29
C GLU A 849 30.36 -47.74 72.24
N GLU A 850 30.41 -47.26 71.00
CA GLU A 850 30.92 -48.03 69.85
C GLU A 850 32.42 -47.79 69.60
N TYR A 851 32.91 -46.60 69.96
CA TYR A 851 34.23 -46.13 69.56
C TYR A 851 35.16 -45.78 70.73
N SER A 852 34.80 -46.15 71.97
CA SER A 852 35.63 -45.93 73.18
C SER A 852 37.03 -46.53 73.11
N LYS A 853 37.25 -47.53 72.25
CA LYS A 853 38.55 -48.19 72.04
C LYS A 853 39.42 -47.55 70.94
N MET A 854 38.93 -46.51 70.27
CA MET A 854 39.63 -45.82 69.18
C MET A 854 40.41 -44.62 69.69
N ASN A 855 41.57 -44.34 69.09
CA ASN A 855 42.40 -43.19 69.45
C ASN A 855 42.01 -41.92 68.71
N TYR A 856 41.66 -42.05 67.42
CA TYR A 856 41.06 -40.98 66.63
C TYR A 856 40.14 -41.50 65.54
N LEU A 857 39.08 -40.74 65.27
CA LEU A 857 38.16 -40.97 64.16
C LEU A 857 38.15 -39.75 63.25
N ASP A 858 38.04 -40.00 61.95
CA ASP A 858 37.81 -38.96 60.95
C ASP A 858 36.43 -39.19 60.32
N ILE A 859 35.58 -38.17 60.32
CA ILE A 859 34.31 -38.20 59.58
C ILE A 859 34.58 -37.57 58.21
N LEU A 860 33.92 -37.95 57.13
CA LEU A 860 34.10 -37.34 55.79
C LEU A 860 32.75 -36.86 55.24
N VAL A 861 32.70 -35.59 54.81
CA VAL A 861 31.51 -34.98 54.19
C VAL A 861 31.86 -34.55 52.77
N ARG A 862 31.11 -35.03 51.78
CA ARG A 862 31.33 -34.69 50.35
C ARG A 862 30.29 -33.70 49.85
N ALA A 863 30.70 -32.75 49.01
CA ALA A 863 29.80 -31.80 48.38
C ALA A 863 30.09 -31.66 46.88
N SER A 864 29.04 -31.53 46.07
CA SER A 864 29.14 -31.31 44.62
C SER A 864 28.14 -30.26 44.17
N ILE A 865 28.45 -29.54 43.09
CA ILE A 865 27.54 -28.61 42.43
C ILE A 865 26.98 -29.31 41.20
N ASP A 866 25.67 -29.34 41.12
CA ASP A 866 24.94 -29.78 39.93
C ASP A 866 24.13 -28.61 39.39
N VAL A 867 24.02 -28.49 38.07
CA VAL A 867 23.19 -27.49 37.42
C VAL A 867 22.17 -28.24 36.59
N THR A 868 20.92 -28.25 37.07
CA THR A 868 19.78 -28.71 36.28
C THR A 868 19.60 -27.75 35.11
N ALA A 869 20.26 -28.03 33.99
CA ALA A 869 20.21 -27.22 32.79
C ALA A 869 18.97 -27.60 31.96
N ALA A 870 18.24 -26.59 31.47
CA ALA A 870 17.18 -26.76 30.49
C ALA A 870 17.74 -26.82 29.04
N THR A 871 19.05 -26.63 28.84
CA THR A 871 19.68 -26.48 27.52
C THR A 871 21.03 -27.23 27.44
N GLU A 872 21.32 -27.84 26.27
CA GLU A 872 22.49 -28.68 26.01
C GLU A 872 23.81 -27.89 25.78
N ASN A 873 23.78 -26.55 25.74
CA ASN A 873 24.88 -25.66 25.35
C ASN A 873 25.77 -25.17 26.51
N ILE A 874 25.68 -25.80 27.70
CA ILE A 874 26.40 -25.39 28.92
C ILE A 874 27.44 -26.43 29.35
N LYS A 875 28.68 -26.00 29.60
CA LYS A 875 29.78 -26.87 30.06
C LYS A 875 30.26 -26.48 31.48
N LEU A 876 30.40 -27.47 32.37
CA LEU A 876 30.88 -27.32 33.75
C LEU A 876 32.18 -28.11 33.99
N PRO A 877 33.35 -27.44 34.08
CA PRO A 877 34.62 -28.13 34.22
C PRO A 877 34.95 -28.64 35.65
N ASN A 878 34.45 -28.00 36.73
CA ASN A 878 34.87 -28.28 38.13
C ASN A 878 33.68 -28.54 39.10
N ALA A 879 33.09 -29.73 39.08
CA ALA A 879 31.79 -30.00 39.74
C ALA A 879 31.81 -30.48 41.21
N GLY A 880 32.96 -30.71 41.88
CA GLY A 880 32.92 -31.29 43.25
C GLY A 880 34.13 -31.04 44.16
N THR A 881 33.90 -31.14 45.48
CA THR A 881 34.92 -31.05 46.55
C THR A 881 34.66 -32.04 47.69
N GLN A 882 35.72 -32.53 48.34
CA GLN A 882 35.63 -33.34 49.56
C GLN A 882 36.07 -32.52 50.78
N VAL A 883 35.35 -32.61 51.90
CA VAL A 883 35.64 -31.87 53.14
C VAL A 883 35.96 -32.85 54.27
N THR A 884 37.13 -32.71 54.87
CA THR A 884 37.62 -33.50 56.00
C THR A 884 37.35 -32.80 57.35
N PRO A 885 36.49 -33.34 58.22
CA PRO A 885 36.35 -32.88 59.62
C PRO A 885 37.13 -33.66 60.69
N ALA A 886 37.52 -32.90 61.72
CA ALA A 886 37.74 -33.25 63.13
C ALA A 886 38.48 -34.54 63.50
N HIS A 887 39.78 -34.45 63.85
CA HIS A 887 40.41 -35.47 64.71
C HIS A 887 39.74 -35.46 66.09
N LEU A 888 39.11 -36.58 66.45
CA LEU A 888 38.58 -36.79 67.79
C LEU A 888 39.61 -37.48 68.68
N SER A 889 40.01 -36.88 69.80
CA SER A 889 40.89 -37.55 70.78
C SER A 889 40.08 -37.92 72.02
N THR A 890 40.24 -39.12 72.56
CA THR A 890 39.57 -39.54 73.79
C THR A 890 40.33 -39.04 75.02
N PHE A 891 39.67 -38.28 75.91
CA PHE A 891 40.12 -38.07 77.29
C PHE A 891 39.12 -38.74 78.22
N TYR A 892 39.59 -39.75 78.98
CA TYR A 892 38.87 -40.32 80.11
C TYR A 892 39.12 -39.42 81.33
N GLN A 893 38.05 -38.90 81.93
CA GLN A 893 38.02 -38.55 83.35
C GLN A 893 36.79 -39.18 83.99
#